data_AF-A0A7W1RHE9-F1
#
_entry.id   AF-A0A7W1RHE9-F1
#
_cell.length_a   1.000
_cell.length_b   1.000
_cell.length_c   1.000
_cell.angle_alpha   90.00
_cell.angle_beta   90.00
_cell.angle_gamma   90.00
#
_symmetry.space_group_name_H-M   'P 1'
#
loop_
_entity.id
_entity.type
_entity.pdbx_description
1 polymer ?
#
loop_
_entity_poly.entity_id
_entity_poly.type
_entity_poly.pdbx_seq_one_letter_code
_entity_poly.pdbx_strand_id
1 'polypeptide(L)'
;ATTSQQLTEIQLFYWLPVFTEDCKKIHTLCQTILSGNGSLDTNFLAKMAAPLSQIATRLEHSLKFNPAKATEEVLNRLCSGINEIQTTIQLKSYLDLRQQLETEMQHKKMPSIEEIMQPLSGWHFQQLNFETSVEIAPSHWQLNNLKNLTMAALYCLGSPLQNGLAALNSEHQVDALKKGLHKIEPVNSARLTEPMAKADVVVHTREPLGSVQIKELRQEIALAAQALSSTSSFSALPEWPHQVVAQSYEIAGLEQSIARLMHEARQFLSLEDQDAAKCGTKHLNLIKQAQLVEGLKLSGIVVPVPHGVQSDRVEQFLKKLVPELFEEWTNLGNLYANYKGTTPFLEEPAAKQHLQAIDQMIEKAFKAAGENEALFQELIPADFREWLETIKNNNNYLMVRSTGSEDSRETANAGGNVSRNYVSPTMLALSKAMGDVVRSYFGYSSLQNRINAKLNPFTSRLKMAVTAQELIGEPIGGSSVPGEIPISLVLFSSEPLYVAGEKFRVMRISATYGHGEGVVGNQGIGTDMVLLLISEAHPDKLYILYDNKDKPERLAPVLTSDGIQLKKVPNLPSMQNSPVLDETLLHRLYLWGVIGEKFFDNHPTDMEIVIKGKTIFPVQARPVNRPDLLPTYVDLKKIAALSENSITQKIQGEVIVPGKGSVVAIENPEEILFAPTLKDAEDAFPKKAYKVVVVSQPEPDNSHPVVNFSGLGIPCLVIPQGIQELLNKVDNNHLIAVDVQRGTLNLWDRRLSSLDDYISKGFAVHPAKIAISLPLAATLPIRQEGQDVPQEIKDLILEIKSAATQEVAAAKLRELRQSGWLQNVKERELELNAHLQEMQFVPLQLWQGAAITTQLIKKIEGAFDEAEAVFATNFQDRLRPLFHVKVIENLLFNIPQAGKSLGRYSAVDIVPLHKDLKILIDYQKALTHPAHFADLLMLGHQGVISATETDWRALLKDLEPLVQSGKITQAQVRQFKQVIAKLETTKMLPTWFTLFFPKISGSNLNPQAKFDLLLETLPAKEVPFLNYFLDLHQTLK
;
A
#
# COMPACT_ATOMS: atom_id res chain seq x y z
N ALA A 1 -41.89 41.63 3.11
CA ALA A 1 -40.43 41.46 2.95
C ALA A 1 -39.66 42.65 3.55
N THR A 2 -39.99 43.89 3.19
CA THR A 2 -39.35 45.12 3.71
C THR A 2 -39.53 45.38 5.21
N THR A 3 -40.64 44.93 5.82
CA THR A 3 -40.89 45.09 7.28
C THR A 3 -40.06 44.12 8.15
N SER A 4 -39.69 42.95 7.61
CA SER A 4 -38.85 41.96 8.31
C SER A 4 -37.38 42.41 8.33
N GLN A 5 -36.93 43.09 7.27
CA GLN A 5 -35.56 43.60 7.17
C GLN A 5 -35.29 44.76 8.13
N GLN A 6 -36.28 45.65 8.33
CA GLN A 6 -36.18 46.77 9.29
C GLN A 6 -36.23 46.33 10.76
N LEU A 7 -36.99 45.27 11.09
CA LEU A 7 -37.02 44.70 12.44
C LEU A 7 -35.68 44.05 12.85
N THR A 8 -34.99 43.42 11.90
CA THR A 8 -33.69 42.77 12.14
C THR A 8 -32.55 43.78 12.32
N GLU A 9 -32.57 44.90 11.58
CA GLU A 9 -31.59 45.99 11.77
C GLU A 9 -31.78 46.71 13.11
N ILE A 10 -33.02 46.91 13.55
CA ILE A 10 -33.32 47.49 14.87
C ILE A 10 -32.88 46.53 16.00
N GLN A 11 -33.05 45.22 15.84
CA GLN A 11 -32.56 44.25 16.82
C GLN A 11 -31.03 44.20 16.88
N LEU A 12 -30.31 44.18 15.76
CA LEU A 12 -28.84 44.23 15.78
C LEU A 12 -28.29 45.49 16.48
N PHE A 13 -28.95 46.64 16.30
CA PHE A 13 -28.58 47.89 16.97
C PHE A 13 -28.76 47.86 18.49
N TYR A 14 -29.70 47.07 19.01
CA TYR A 14 -29.95 46.92 20.45
C TYR A 14 -28.96 45.97 21.14
N TRP A 15 -28.43 44.97 20.44
CA TRP A 15 -27.59 43.94 21.04
C TRP A 15 -26.10 44.28 20.98
N LEU A 16 -25.67 45.10 20.01
CA LEU A 16 -24.27 45.50 19.85
C LEU A 16 -23.68 46.24 21.06
N PRO A 17 -24.40 47.18 21.72
CA PRO A 17 -23.91 47.84 22.94
C PRO A 17 -23.76 46.85 24.11
N VAL A 18 -24.67 45.89 24.22
CA VAL A 18 -24.66 44.87 25.29
C VAL A 18 -23.49 43.90 25.10
N PHE A 19 -23.25 43.45 23.88
CA PHE A 19 -22.11 42.59 23.54
C PHE A 19 -20.77 43.27 23.81
N THR A 20 -20.68 44.55 23.46
CA THR A 20 -19.51 45.38 23.72
C THR A 20 -19.23 45.50 25.22
N GLU A 21 -20.28 45.62 26.04
CA GLU A 21 -20.14 45.71 27.50
C GLU A 21 -19.70 44.38 28.14
N ASP A 22 -20.19 43.25 27.63
CA ASP A 22 -19.75 41.93 28.12
C ASP A 22 -18.29 41.63 27.73
N CYS A 23 -17.84 42.03 26.54
CA CYS A 23 -16.43 41.99 26.14
C CYS A 23 -15.55 42.91 27.01
N LYS A 24 -16.02 44.12 27.38
CA LYS A 24 -15.30 45.02 28.29
C LYS A 24 -15.17 44.44 29.70
N LYS A 25 -16.18 43.73 30.21
CA LYS A 25 -16.10 43.03 31.50
C LYS A 25 -15.03 41.95 31.48
N ILE A 26 -14.98 41.15 30.41
CA ILE A 26 -13.94 40.12 30.22
C ILE A 26 -12.55 40.77 30.15
N HIS A 27 -12.39 41.83 29.36
CA HIS A 27 -11.13 42.57 29.24
C HIS A 27 -10.68 43.18 30.59
N THR A 28 -11.58 43.77 31.36
CA THR A 28 -11.29 44.32 32.70
C THR A 28 -10.87 43.22 33.68
N LEU A 29 -11.51 42.05 33.62
CA LEU A 29 -11.15 40.89 34.42
C LEU A 29 -9.72 40.40 34.08
N CYS A 30 -9.38 40.39 32.79
CA CYS A 30 -8.03 40.05 32.32
C CYS A 30 -6.98 41.09 32.73
N GLN A 31 -7.28 42.40 32.65
CA GLN A 31 -6.36 43.44 33.11
C GLN A 31 -6.11 43.39 34.63
N THR A 32 -7.13 43.03 35.42
CA THR A 32 -6.98 42.86 36.88
C THR A 32 -5.97 41.76 37.21
N ILE A 33 -5.92 40.68 36.43
CA ILE A 33 -4.93 39.60 36.57
C ILE A 33 -3.52 40.09 36.21
N LEU A 34 -3.39 40.85 35.12
CA LEU A 34 -2.09 41.39 34.68
C LEU A 34 -1.50 42.40 35.67
N SER A 35 -2.34 43.07 36.47
CA SER A 35 -1.91 44.01 37.52
C SER A 35 -1.34 43.35 38.80
N GLY A 36 -1.25 42.01 38.84
CA GLY A 36 -0.51 41.28 39.88
C GLY A 36 -1.27 40.94 41.17
N ASN A 37 -2.59 41.13 41.22
CA ASN A 37 -3.42 40.90 42.42
C ASN A 37 -4.34 39.66 42.37
N GLY A 38 -4.14 38.69 41.46
CA GLY A 38 -4.97 37.48 41.42
C GLY A 38 -4.30 36.24 40.82
N SER A 39 -4.53 35.08 41.44
CA SER A 39 -4.15 33.76 40.91
C SER A 39 -5.28 33.16 40.04
N LEU A 40 -4.93 32.41 39.00
CA LEU A 40 -5.86 31.59 38.20
C LEU A 40 -6.36 30.42 39.05
N ASP A 41 -7.40 30.63 39.85
CA ASP A 41 -8.04 29.58 40.64
C ASP A 41 -9.36 29.08 40.02
N THR A 42 -9.91 28.01 40.58
CA THR A 42 -11.20 27.42 40.13
C THR A 42 -12.39 28.37 40.30
N ASN A 43 -12.30 29.36 41.19
CA ASN A 43 -13.30 30.40 41.37
C ASN A 43 -13.30 31.39 40.19
N PHE A 44 -12.17 31.63 39.55
CA PHE A 44 -12.06 32.43 38.34
C PHE A 44 -12.75 31.77 37.14
N LEU A 45 -12.52 30.47 36.93
CA LEU A 45 -13.19 29.70 35.86
C LEU A 45 -14.71 29.69 36.05
N ALA A 46 -15.17 29.58 37.31
CA ALA A 46 -16.59 29.68 37.64
C ALA A 46 -17.19 31.08 37.34
N LYS A 47 -16.43 32.16 37.59
CA LYS A 47 -16.85 33.54 37.26
C LYS A 47 -16.86 33.84 35.76
N MET A 48 -16.01 33.15 34.98
CA MET A 48 -15.95 33.24 33.51
C MET A 48 -17.05 32.44 32.81
N ALA A 49 -17.53 31.35 33.43
CA ALA A 49 -18.51 30.45 32.83
C ALA A 49 -19.86 31.13 32.54
N ALA A 50 -20.35 32.01 33.43
CA ALA A 50 -21.64 32.66 33.25
C ALA A 50 -21.67 33.69 32.10
N PRO A 51 -20.69 34.61 31.96
CA PRO A 51 -20.61 35.50 30.79
C PRO A 51 -20.45 34.75 29.46
N LEU A 52 -19.59 33.71 29.42
CA LEU A 52 -19.35 32.92 28.22
C LEU A 52 -20.58 32.10 27.81
N SER A 53 -21.30 31.54 28.78
CA SER A 53 -22.56 30.85 28.53
C SER A 53 -23.64 31.79 27.99
N GLN A 54 -23.75 33.02 28.54
CA GLN A 54 -24.68 34.03 28.02
C GLN A 54 -24.33 34.47 26.59
N ILE A 55 -23.05 34.63 26.27
CA ILE A 55 -22.58 34.94 24.90
C ILE A 55 -22.96 33.80 23.94
N ALA A 56 -22.74 32.55 24.35
CA ALA A 56 -23.06 31.37 23.54
C ALA A 56 -24.57 31.23 23.24
N THR A 57 -25.43 31.34 24.25
CA THR A 57 -26.90 31.25 24.07
C THR A 57 -27.44 32.35 23.16
N ARG A 58 -26.86 33.56 23.22
CA ARG A 58 -27.28 34.69 22.39
C ARG A 58 -26.84 34.54 20.93
N LEU A 59 -25.63 34.03 20.70
CA LEU A 59 -25.14 33.67 19.36
C LEU A 59 -26.02 32.58 18.72
N GLU A 60 -26.39 31.57 19.49
CA GLU A 60 -27.27 30.49 19.04
C GLU A 60 -28.66 31.00 18.63
N HIS A 61 -29.20 31.97 19.37
CA HIS A 61 -30.46 32.62 19.02
C HIS A 61 -30.33 33.49 17.75
N SER A 62 -29.24 34.24 17.59
CA SER A 62 -29.01 35.08 16.40
C SER A 62 -28.77 34.25 15.12
N LEU A 63 -28.09 33.11 15.21
CA LEU A 63 -27.81 32.23 14.07
C LEU A 63 -29.07 31.53 13.52
N LYS A 64 -30.11 31.35 14.34
CA LYS A 64 -31.40 30.77 13.91
C LYS A 64 -32.23 31.67 12.98
N PHE A 65 -31.99 32.99 12.96
CA PHE A 65 -32.87 33.92 12.24
C PHE A 65 -32.31 34.49 10.93
N ASN A 66 -30.98 34.55 10.71
CA ASN A 66 -30.40 34.80 9.37
C ASN A 66 -28.87 34.51 9.29
N PRO A 67 -28.44 33.35 8.73
CA PRO A 67 -27.06 32.86 8.86
C PRO A 67 -26.02 33.51 7.92
N ALA A 68 -26.43 34.27 6.89
CA ALA A 68 -25.53 34.62 5.79
C ALA A 68 -24.80 35.98 5.92
N LYS A 69 -25.24 36.89 6.80
CA LYS A 69 -24.69 38.25 6.89
C LYS A 69 -24.19 38.64 8.29
N ALA A 70 -24.66 37.98 9.34
CA ALA A 70 -24.20 38.21 10.70
C ALA A 70 -22.87 37.50 11.02
N THR A 71 -22.50 36.51 10.22
CA THR A 71 -21.39 35.58 10.50
C THR A 71 -20.03 36.25 10.34
N GLU A 72 -19.77 36.98 9.26
CA GLU A 72 -18.40 37.42 8.95
C GLU A 72 -17.86 38.51 9.91
N GLU A 73 -18.62 39.57 10.19
CA GLU A 73 -18.13 40.64 11.07
C GLU A 73 -18.10 40.22 12.56
N VAL A 74 -19.07 39.41 12.99
CA VAL A 74 -19.11 38.88 14.36
C VAL A 74 -18.01 37.85 14.57
N LEU A 75 -17.77 36.94 13.61
CA LEU A 75 -16.66 35.98 13.67
C LEU A 75 -15.31 36.69 13.67
N ASN A 76 -15.11 37.70 12.82
CA ASN A 76 -13.83 38.41 12.78
C ASN A 76 -13.53 39.14 14.11
N ARG A 77 -14.54 39.75 14.74
CA ARG A 77 -14.36 40.39 16.06
C ARG A 77 -14.19 39.38 17.20
N LEU A 78 -14.87 38.23 17.15
CA LEU A 78 -14.69 37.13 18.11
C LEU A 78 -13.31 36.48 17.99
N CYS A 79 -12.85 36.21 16.77
CA CYS A 79 -11.51 35.68 16.52
C CYS A 79 -10.43 36.66 16.98
N SER A 80 -10.62 37.96 16.79
CA SER A 80 -9.71 38.98 17.31
C SER A 80 -9.65 38.96 18.85
N GLY A 81 -10.80 38.92 19.53
CA GLY A 81 -10.86 38.87 21.00
C GLY A 81 -10.30 37.57 21.59
N ILE A 82 -10.54 36.43 20.94
CA ILE A 82 -10.00 35.12 21.37
C ILE A 82 -8.48 35.09 21.19
N ASN A 83 -7.95 35.61 20.07
CA ASN A 83 -6.51 35.70 19.84
C ASN A 83 -5.81 36.60 20.87
N GLU A 84 -6.44 37.70 21.28
CA GLU A 84 -5.91 38.61 22.29
C GLU A 84 -5.87 37.94 23.68
N ILE A 85 -6.93 37.19 24.04
CA ILE A 85 -6.99 36.39 25.27
C ILE A 85 -5.94 35.27 25.25
N GLN A 86 -5.79 34.56 24.13
CA GLN A 86 -4.85 33.46 23.99
C GLN A 86 -3.40 33.95 24.07
N THR A 87 -3.09 35.09 23.44
CA THR A 87 -1.77 35.74 23.53
C THR A 87 -1.48 36.15 24.98
N THR A 88 -2.48 36.68 25.70
CA THR A 88 -2.34 37.07 27.11
C THR A 88 -2.08 35.87 28.03
N ILE A 89 -2.79 34.75 27.82
CA ILE A 89 -2.57 33.51 28.58
C ILE A 89 -1.18 32.93 28.30
N GLN A 90 -0.75 32.92 27.03
CA GLN A 90 0.58 32.43 26.65
C GLN A 90 1.70 33.30 27.25
N LEU A 91 1.52 34.62 27.28
CA LEU A 91 2.47 35.54 27.90
C LEU A 91 2.58 35.31 29.41
N LYS A 92 1.45 35.08 30.09
CA LYS A 92 1.45 34.81 31.54
C LYS A 92 2.08 33.45 31.88
N SER A 93 1.75 32.39 31.13
CA SER A 93 2.40 31.08 31.29
C SER A 93 3.91 31.14 31.04
N TYR A 94 4.36 31.95 30.09
CA TYR A 94 5.79 32.19 29.85
C TYR A 94 6.46 32.91 31.04
N LEU A 95 5.83 33.95 31.58
CA LEU A 95 6.35 34.69 32.74
C LEU A 95 6.41 33.82 34.01
N ASP A 96 5.39 32.99 34.24
CA ASP A 96 5.36 32.06 35.38
C ASP A 96 6.43 30.97 35.23
N LEU A 97 6.63 30.43 34.02
CA LEU A 97 7.70 29.48 33.72
C LEU A 97 9.09 30.10 33.90
N ARG A 98 9.28 31.35 33.43
CA ARG A 98 10.52 32.10 33.61
C ARG A 98 10.83 32.30 35.10
N GLN A 99 9.84 32.70 35.89
CA GLN A 99 10.01 32.90 37.34
C GLN A 99 10.31 31.60 38.09
N GLN A 100 9.68 30.49 37.69
CA GLN A 100 10.02 29.15 38.21
C GLN A 100 11.46 28.76 37.87
N LEU A 101 11.90 28.98 36.62
CA LEU A 101 13.26 28.72 36.18
C LEU A 101 14.28 29.56 36.97
N GLU A 102 14.03 30.87 37.12
CA GLU A 102 14.90 31.77 37.88
C GLU A 102 15.01 31.35 39.36
N THR A 103 13.90 30.90 39.96
CA THR A 103 13.87 30.37 41.32
C THR A 103 14.69 29.08 41.44
N GLU A 104 14.55 28.16 40.47
CA GLU A 104 15.28 26.89 40.45
C GLU A 104 16.78 27.10 40.17
N MET A 105 17.13 28.06 39.30
CA MET A 105 18.50 28.46 39.01
C MET A 105 19.17 29.13 40.23
N GLN A 106 18.46 29.99 40.97
CA GLN A 106 18.94 30.51 42.25
C GLN A 106 19.16 29.39 43.28
N HIS A 107 18.25 28.42 43.37
CA HIS A 107 18.39 27.29 44.29
C HIS A 107 19.61 26.41 43.94
N LYS A 108 19.92 26.26 42.65
CA LYS A 108 21.06 25.50 42.14
C LYS A 108 22.36 26.31 42.01
N LYS A 109 22.38 27.58 42.44
CA LYS A 109 23.51 28.52 42.30
C LYS A 109 24.04 28.62 40.85
N MET A 110 23.14 28.57 39.88
CA MET A 110 23.48 28.76 38.46
C MET A 110 23.53 30.26 38.13
N PRO A 111 24.31 30.68 37.11
CA PRO A 111 24.30 32.07 36.64
C PRO A 111 22.90 32.51 36.23
N SER A 112 22.53 33.78 36.42
CA SER A 112 21.20 34.26 36.03
C SER A 112 20.96 34.07 34.53
N ILE A 113 19.69 34.05 34.10
CA ILE A 113 19.36 33.98 32.67
C ILE A 113 20.04 35.12 31.90
N GLU A 114 20.14 36.33 32.47
CA GLU A 114 20.90 37.43 31.85
C GLU A 114 22.41 37.16 31.73
N GLU A 115 23.03 36.50 32.71
CA GLU A 115 24.46 36.15 32.66
C GLU A 115 24.75 35.05 31.62
N ILE A 116 23.82 34.12 31.42
CA ILE A 116 23.88 33.10 30.36
C ILE A 116 23.71 33.74 28.98
N MET A 117 22.91 34.79 28.87
CA MET A 117 22.64 35.49 27.60
C MET A 117 23.72 36.53 27.24
N GLN A 118 24.56 36.96 28.19
CA GLN A 118 25.58 37.99 27.97
C GLN A 118 26.61 37.69 26.85
N PRO A 119 27.08 36.45 26.63
CA PRO A 119 28.00 36.13 25.53
C PRO A 119 27.37 36.25 24.13
N LEU A 120 26.04 36.31 24.03
CA LEU A 120 25.31 36.42 22.76
C LEU A 120 25.10 37.87 22.29
N SER A 121 25.56 38.85 23.08
CA SER A 121 25.42 40.29 22.79
C SER A 121 26.43 40.86 21.79
N GLY A 122 27.30 40.01 21.20
CA GLY A 122 28.23 40.40 20.13
C GLY A 122 27.57 40.64 18.76
N TRP A 123 26.27 40.43 18.62
CA TRP A 123 25.52 40.71 17.39
C TRP A 123 24.74 42.01 17.55
N HIS A 124 25.08 43.02 16.74
CA HIS A 124 24.45 44.33 16.73
C HIS A 124 22.92 44.24 16.68
N PHE A 125 22.28 44.48 17.82
CA PHE A 125 20.89 44.90 17.90
C PHE A 125 20.87 46.36 18.38
N GLN A 126 20.53 47.27 17.47
CA GLN A 126 20.20 48.64 17.84
C GLN A 126 18.94 48.65 18.71
N GLN A 127 19.02 49.36 19.83
CA GLN A 127 17.91 49.67 20.72
C GLN A 127 16.76 50.34 19.96
N LEU A 128 15.54 49.82 20.12
CA LEU A 128 14.32 50.57 19.84
C LEU A 128 13.56 50.75 21.15
N ASN A 129 13.61 51.97 21.66
CA ASN A 129 12.71 52.48 22.70
C ASN A 129 11.29 52.54 22.15
N PHE A 130 10.33 51.97 22.88
CA PHE A 130 8.90 52.12 22.61
C PHE A 130 8.34 53.24 23.50
N GLU A 131 8.08 54.41 22.91
CA GLU A 131 7.12 55.38 23.44
C GLU A 131 6.10 55.73 22.34
N THR A 132 4.84 55.35 22.61
CA THR A 132 3.56 55.93 22.15
C THR A 132 3.35 56.31 20.68
N SER A 133 2.53 55.54 19.96
CA SER A 133 1.14 55.89 19.57
C SER A 133 0.68 54.96 18.44
N VAL A 134 -0.44 54.26 18.66
CA VAL A 134 -0.99 53.22 17.78
C VAL A 134 -1.95 53.87 16.77
N GLU A 135 -1.62 53.75 15.48
CA GLU A 135 -2.60 53.71 14.38
C GLU A 135 -2.46 52.37 13.64
N ILE A 136 -3.61 51.78 13.33
CA ILE A 136 -3.78 50.37 12.95
C ILE A 136 -3.52 50.17 11.44
N ALA A 137 -2.65 49.22 11.10
CA ALA A 137 -2.70 48.47 9.84
C ALA A 137 -2.12 47.06 10.05
N PRO A 138 -2.82 45.96 9.67
CA PRO A 138 -2.36 44.61 9.94
C PRO A 138 -1.46 44.08 8.82
N SER A 139 -0.21 43.75 9.15
CA SER A 139 0.59 42.84 8.33
C SER A 139 1.32 41.81 9.19
N HIS A 140 1.08 40.54 8.89
CA HIS A 140 1.72 39.36 9.46
C HIS A 140 3.25 39.42 9.39
N TRP A 141 3.91 39.79 10.49
CA TRP A 141 5.37 39.64 10.59
C TRP A 141 5.92 39.50 12.02
N GLN A 142 5.32 38.70 12.91
CA GLN A 142 5.89 38.53 14.28
C GLN A 142 5.87 37.11 14.89
N LEU A 143 5.60 36.03 14.14
CA LEU A 143 5.63 34.66 14.72
C LEU A 143 6.96 33.88 14.56
N ASN A 144 7.85 34.32 13.66
CA ASN A 144 9.06 33.54 13.34
C ASN A 144 10.22 33.71 14.34
N ASN A 145 10.25 34.78 15.13
CA ASN A 145 11.35 35.01 16.07
C ASN A 145 11.20 34.27 17.41
N LEU A 146 9.96 33.91 17.80
CA LEU A 146 9.73 33.20 19.07
C LEU A 146 10.07 31.70 18.98
N LYS A 147 9.81 31.07 17.84
CA LYS A 147 10.08 29.63 17.62
C LYS A 147 11.58 29.29 17.61
N ASN A 148 12.41 30.20 17.11
CA ASN A 148 13.85 30.00 17.01
C ASN A 148 14.57 30.17 18.36
N LEU A 149 14.03 30.99 19.27
CA LEU A 149 14.55 31.17 20.62
C LEU A 149 14.25 29.96 21.54
N THR A 150 13.07 29.36 21.43
CA THR A 150 12.69 28.17 22.22
C THR A 150 13.48 26.92 21.82
N MET A 151 13.81 26.78 20.53
CA MET A 151 14.63 25.67 20.02
C MET A 151 16.11 25.78 20.44
N ALA A 152 16.66 26.99 20.55
CA ALA A 152 18.03 27.20 21.02
C ALA A 152 18.18 26.88 22.52
N ALA A 153 17.19 27.21 23.35
CA ALA A 153 17.21 26.92 24.79
C ALA A 153 17.12 25.42 25.10
N LEU A 154 16.38 24.65 24.29
CA LEU A 154 16.23 23.20 24.47
C LEU A 154 17.46 22.39 24.05
N TYR A 155 18.32 22.93 23.19
CA TYR A 155 19.54 22.25 22.73
C TYR A 155 20.71 22.36 23.73
N CYS A 156 20.65 23.32 24.66
CA CYS A 156 21.72 23.57 25.64
C CYS A 156 21.61 22.77 26.95
N LEU A 157 20.55 21.97 27.16
CA LEU A 157 20.22 21.37 28.47
C LEU A 157 20.29 19.83 28.54
N GLY A 158 20.99 19.13 27.65
CA GLY A 158 21.11 17.67 27.75
C GLY A 158 22.36 17.04 27.15
N SER A 159 23.40 16.82 27.98
CA SER A 159 24.14 15.54 28.14
C SER A 159 25.53 15.75 28.80
N PRO A 160 25.94 14.96 29.83
CA PRO A 160 27.31 14.95 30.36
C PRO A 160 28.21 13.81 29.83
N LEU A 161 29.32 14.21 29.21
CA LEU A 161 30.74 13.76 29.27
C LEU A 161 31.16 12.30 29.57
N GLN A 162 31.99 11.74 28.66
CA GLN A 162 33.42 11.33 28.84
C GLN A 162 33.94 10.66 27.54
N ASN A 163 35.22 10.68 27.10
CA ASN A 163 36.32 11.65 27.01
C ASN A 163 37.51 10.95 26.27
N GLY A 164 38.39 11.71 25.58
CA GLY A 164 39.77 11.31 25.23
C GLY A 164 40.26 11.78 23.84
N LEU A 165 40.81 13.00 23.67
CA LEU A 165 42.26 13.38 23.59
C LEU A 165 42.97 12.88 22.30
N ALA A 166 43.74 13.65 21.51
CA ALA A 166 44.39 14.97 21.66
C ALA A 166 44.95 15.48 20.29
N ALA A 167 45.18 16.81 20.19
CA ALA A 167 46.30 17.53 19.51
C ALA A 167 46.48 17.39 17.97
N LEU A 168 46.88 18.37 17.13
CA LEU A 168 47.44 19.75 17.23
C LEU A 168 47.43 20.38 15.80
N ASN A 169 47.25 21.71 15.70
CA ASN A 169 47.84 22.70 14.75
C ASN A 169 47.74 22.51 13.21
N SER A 170 47.58 23.51 12.32
CA SER A 170 47.65 24.99 12.37
C SER A 170 47.21 25.60 11.01
N GLU A 171 46.57 26.78 11.06
CA GLU A 171 46.66 28.00 10.20
C GLU A 171 46.88 27.92 8.67
N HIS A 172 46.01 28.57 7.86
CA HIS A 172 46.22 29.94 7.32
C HIS A 172 45.04 30.49 6.48
N GLN A 173 44.98 31.82 6.46
CA GLN A 173 44.02 32.81 5.91
C GLN A 173 43.92 32.83 4.36
N VAL A 174 42.74 33.08 3.76
CA VAL A 174 42.21 34.38 3.25
C VAL A 174 43.24 35.25 2.52
N ASP A 175 43.15 35.34 1.17
CA ASP A 175 42.96 36.62 0.46
C ASP A 175 42.81 36.47 -1.07
N ALA A 176 42.29 37.54 -1.69
CA ALA A 176 42.45 37.95 -3.10
C ALA A 176 41.32 37.66 -4.12
N LEU A 177 40.22 38.40 -3.96
CA LEU A 177 39.49 39.02 -5.07
C LEU A 177 40.02 40.45 -5.22
N LYS A 178 40.83 40.76 -6.25
CA LYS A 178 41.00 42.10 -6.87
C LYS A 178 42.03 42.15 -8.01
N LYS A 179 41.60 42.82 -9.11
CA LYS A 179 42.34 43.32 -10.30
C LYS A 179 42.40 42.35 -11.50
N GLY A 180 42.14 42.76 -12.74
CA GLY A 180 41.92 44.11 -13.27
C GLY A 180 41.49 44.12 -14.74
N LEU A 181 41.04 45.30 -15.17
CA LEU A 181 40.54 45.68 -16.49
C LEU A 181 41.67 46.03 -17.49
N HIS A 182 41.31 45.94 -18.77
CA HIS A 182 41.86 46.59 -19.98
C HIS A 182 43.16 46.09 -20.64
N LYS A 183 43.02 45.65 -21.91
CA LYS A 183 43.62 46.34 -23.07
C LYS A 183 42.99 45.88 -24.41
N ILE A 184 42.61 46.88 -25.22
CA ILE A 184 42.30 46.81 -26.66
C ILE A 184 43.57 47.25 -27.40
N GLU A 185 43.90 46.62 -28.55
CA GLU A 185 44.29 47.26 -29.83
C GLU A 185 44.74 46.23 -30.90
N PRO A 186 44.75 46.58 -32.22
CA PRO A 186 44.12 45.77 -33.27
C PRO A 186 45.04 45.41 -34.46
N VAL A 187 44.46 44.85 -35.55
CA VAL A 187 44.68 45.19 -36.99
C VAL A 187 44.85 43.98 -37.95
N ASN A 188 43.93 43.94 -38.96
CA ASN A 188 44.00 43.49 -40.38
C ASN A 188 44.47 42.06 -40.76
N SER A 189 44.09 41.43 -41.87
CA SER A 189 43.04 41.54 -42.91
C SER A 189 43.33 40.42 -43.94
N ALA A 190 42.35 39.68 -44.46
CA ALA A 190 42.22 39.34 -45.90
C ALA A 190 41.21 38.19 -46.19
N ARG A 191 40.20 38.58 -46.98
CA ARG A 191 39.28 37.89 -47.92
C ARG A 191 39.55 36.41 -48.30
N LEU A 192 38.48 35.61 -48.41
CA LEU A 192 37.77 35.30 -49.68
C LEU A 192 36.53 34.38 -49.49
N THR A 193 35.42 34.81 -50.13
CA THR A 193 34.29 34.06 -50.73
C THR A 193 33.31 33.21 -49.89
N GLU A 194 32.09 33.75 -49.77
CA GLU A 194 30.76 33.11 -49.60
C GLU A 194 30.39 32.13 -50.75
N PRO A 195 29.25 31.38 -50.74
CA PRO A 195 28.05 31.51 -49.87
C PRO A 195 27.47 30.19 -49.28
N MET A 196 26.66 30.31 -48.22
CA MET A 196 25.26 29.80 -48.12
C MET A 196 24.79 29.68 -46.66
N ALA A 197 23.73 30.45 -46.37
CA ALA A 197 22.68 30.27 -45.37
C ALA A 197 23.02 29.51 -44.05
N LYS A 198 23.25 30.29 -42.98
CA LYS A 198 22.90 29.88 -41.62
C LYS A 198 21.82 30.83 -41.10
N ALA A 199 20.66 30.27 -40.81
CA ALA A 199 19.71 30.89 -39.90
C ALA A 199 20.28 30.74 -38.49
N ASP A 200 20.52 31.86 -37.83
CA ASP A 200 20.90 31.90 -36.42
C ASP A 200 19.73 31.37 -35.59
N VAL A 201 19.90 30.15 -35.05
CA VAL A 201 19.10 29.68 -33.92
C VAL A 201 19.61 30.43 -32.69
N VAL A 202 18.92 31.52 -32.35
CA VAL A 202 18.99 32.13 -31.04
C VAL A 202 18.50 31.07 -30.04
N VAL A 203 19.44 30.43 -29.34
CA VAL A 203 19.12 29.69 -28.12
C VAL A 203 18.70 30.74 -27.09
N HIS A 204 17.39 30.98 -27.00
CA HIS A 204 16.82 31.61 -25.84
C HIS A 204 17.05 30.67 -24.65
N THR A 205 18.05 30.99 -23.83
CA THR A 205 18.04 30.57 -22.42
C THR A 205 16.78 31.18 -21.80
N ARG A 206 15.70 30.41 -21.75
CA ARG A 206 14.52 30.77 -20.97
C ARG A 206 14.95 30.83 -19.51
N GLU A 207 14.82 31.99 -18.89
CA GLU A 207 14.87 32.08 -17.43
C GLU A 207 13.85 31.10 -16.84
N PRO A 208 14.20 30.31 -15.81
CA PRO A 208 13.23 29.49 -15.12
C PRO A 208 12.19 30.39 -14.45
N LEU A 209 10.94 29.94 -14.44
CA LEU A 209 9.85 30.61 -13.74
C LEU A 209 10.25 31.01 -12.31
N GLY A 210 9.76 32.18 -11.91
CA GLY A 210 10.03 32.76 -10.60
C GLY A 210 9.78 31.75 -9.48
N SER A 211 10.78 31.61 -8.61
CA SER A 211 10.84 30.71 -7.44
C SER A 211 9.58 30.65 -6.54
N VAL A 212 8.65 31.59 -6.71
CA VAL A 212 7.40 31.73 -5.96
C VAL A 212 6.37 30.65 -6.33
N GLN A 213 6.08 30.43 -7.62
CA GLN A 213 5.04 29.46 -8.03
C GLN A 213 5.43 28.03 -7.67
N ILE A 214 6.69 27.63 -7.88
CA ILE A 214 7.21 26.32 -7.47
C ILE A 214 7.22 26.16 -5.93
N LYS A 215 7.37 27.25 -5.18
CA LYS A 215 7.37 27.20 -3.70
C LYS A 215 5.95 27.03 -3.16
N GLU A 216 4.97 27.73 -3.71
CA GLU A 216 3.54 27.54 -3.41
C GLU A 216 3.11 26.11 -3.77
N LEU A 217 3.55 25.61 -4.93
CA LEU A 217 3.34 24.24 -5.39
C LEU A 217 3.83 23.17 -4.41
N ARG A 218 5.05 23.35 -3.90
CA ARG A 218 5.65 22.45 -2.91
C ARG A 218 4.89 22.48 -1.60
N GLN A 219 4.38 23.64 -1.22
CA GLN A 219 3.62 23.81 0.01
C GLN A 219 2.27 23.10 -0.08
N GLU A 220 1.57 23.15 -1.21
CA GLU A 220 0.32 22.40 -1.42
C GLU A 220 0.54 20.88 -1.35
N ILE A 221 1.57 20.33 -2.01
CA ILE A 221 1.89 18.89 -1.94
C ILE A 221 2.27 18.49 -0.51
N ALA A 222 3.12 19.27 0.16
CA ALA A 222 3.56 18.98 1.52
C ALA A 222 2.38 19.03 2.51
N LEU A 223 1.48 20.01 2.37
CA LEU A 223 0.27 20.13 3.18
C LEU A 223 -0.69 18.97 2.91
N ALA A 224 -0.88 18.55 1.66
CA ALA A 224 -1.70 17.39 1.32
C ALA A 224 -1.14 16.09 1.90
N ALA A 225 0.18 15.86 1.77
CA ALA A 225 0.85 14.70 2.35
C ALA A 225 0.82 14.73 3.90
N GLN A 226 0.92 15.91 4.51
CA GLN A 226 0.81 16.09 5.94
C GLN A 226 -0.63 15.89 6.44
N ALA A 227 -1.64 16.39 5.72
CA ALA A 227 -3.04 16.18 6.02
C ALA A 227 -3.41 14.70 6.01
N LEU A 228 -3.01 13.97 4.95
CA LEU A 228 -3.23 12.51 4.82
C LEU A 228 -2.47 11.65 5.83
N SER A 229 -1.37 12.16 6.40
CA SER A 229 -0.64 11.47 7.47
C SER A 229 -1.15 11.84 8.87
N SER A 230 -1.72 13.03 9.05
CA SER A 230 -2.30 13.49 10.33
C SER A 230 -3.69 12.92 10.64
N THR A 231 -4.40 12.38 9.65
CA THR A 231 -5.69 11.67 9.81
C THR A 231 -5.53 10.20 10.22
N SER A 232 -4.30 9.72 10.45
CA SER A 232 -3.96 8.30 10.64
C SER A 232 -4.26 7.69 12.03
N SER A 233 -5.11 8.32 12.85
CA SER A 233 -5.64 7.66 14.04
C SER A 233 -6.92 6.87 13.71
N PHE A 234 -6.78 5.78 12.95
CA PHE A 234 -7.89 4.85 12.65
C PHE A 234 -7.69 3.43 13.21
N SER A 235 -6.75 3.26 14.15
CA SER A 235 -6.75 2.10 15.05
C SER A 235 -7.48 2.45 16.34
N ALA A 236 -8.70 1.91 16.47
CA ALA A 236 -9.72 2.20 17.49
C ALA A 236 -10.48 3.53 17.28
N LEU A 237 -11.78 3.42 17.00
CA LEU A 237 -12.74 4.50 17.22
C LEU A 237 -13.04 4.56 18.73
N PRO A 238 -12.61 5.58 19.50
CA PRO A 238 -13.50 6.19 20.47
C PRO A 238 -14.39 7.18 19.73
N GLU A 239 -15.63 7.35 20.17
CA GLU A 239 -16.58 8.33 19.65
C GLU A 239 -15.92 9.73 19.53
N TRP A 240 -15.95 10.33 18.34
CA TRP A 240 -15.46 11.69 18.13
C TRP A 240 -16.58 12.71 18.40
N PRO A 241 -16.32 13.76 19.21
CA PRO A 241 -17.22 14.89 19.32
C PRO A 241 -17.11 15.81 18.08
N HIS A 242 -18.27 16.20 17.54
CA HIS A 242 -18.53 16.90 16.28
C HIS A 242 -17.92 18.32 16.07
N GLN A 243 -16.73 18.67 16.58
CA GLN A 243 -16.26 20.08 16.54
C GLN A 243 -14.85 20.37 16.01
N VAL A 244 -14.20 19.47 15.27
CA VAL A 244 -12.98 19.83 14.51
C VAL A 244 -13.13 19.44 13.04
N VAL A 245 -13.84 20.28 12.29
CA VAL A 245 -13.86 20.27 10.81
C VAL A 245 -13.32 21.60 10.33
N ALA A 246 -12.08 21.58 9.82
CA ALA A 246 -11.45 22.54 8.89
C ALA A 246 -9.95 22.20 8.90
N GLN A 247 -9.44 21.21 8.18
CA GLN A 247 -9.36 21.16 6.71
C GLN A 247 -9.25 19.69 6.29
N SER A 248 -10.37 19.02 6.09
CA SER A 248 -10.43 17.77 5.33
C SER A 248 -10.39 18.14 3.85
N TYR A 249 -9.24 17.95 3.20
CA TYR A 249 -9.21 18.01 1.74
C TYR A 249 -10.01 16.80 1.22
N GLU A 250 -11.05 17.05 0.44
CA GLU A 250 -11.70 16.00 -0.34
C GLU A 250 -10.61 15.37 -1.23
N ILE A 251 -10.42 14.05 -1.18
CA ILE A 251 -9.39 13.36 -1.98
C ILE A 251 -9.62 13.64 -3.47
N ALA A 252 -10.88 13.79 -3.91
CA ALA A 252 -11.19 14.29 -5.25
C ALA A 252 -10.62 15.70 -5.54
N GLY A 253 -10.73 16.63 -4.58
CA GLY A 253 -10.11 17.95 -4.66
C GLY A 253 -8.58 17.87 -4.69
N LEU A 254 -8.00 16.93 -3.97
CA LEU A 254 -6.56 16.63 -4.04
C LEU A 254 -6.15 16.09 -5.40
N GLU A 255 -6.88 15.12 -5.97
CA GLU A 255 -6.61 14.59 -7.31
C GLU A 255 -6.72 15.68 -8.39
N GLN A 256 -7.72 16.56 -8.29
CA GLN A 256 -7.86 17.71 -9.19
C GLN A 256 -6.67 18.67 -9.06
N SER A 257 -6.23 18.92 -7.83
CA SER A 257 -5.05 19.74 -7.56
C SER A 257 -3.79 19.10 -8.15
N ILE A 258 -3.60 17.79 -7.97
CA ILE A 258 -2.50 17.02 -8.58
C ILE A 258 -2.60 17.04 -10.11
N ALA A 259 -3.80 16.91 -10.68
CA ALA A 259 -3.99 16.94 -12.13
C ALA A 259 -3.61 18.30 -12.73
N ARG A 260 -4.03 19.40 -12.11
CA ARG A 260 -3.61 20.76 -12.49
C ARG A 260 -2.09 20.91 -12.37
N LEU A 261 -1.53 20.46 -11.26
CA LEU A 261 -0.10 20.50 -10.98
C LEU A 261 0.72 19.69 -11.99
N MET A 262 0.25 18.50 -12.37
CA MET A 262 0.89 17.68 -13.39
C MET A 262 0.78 18.32 -14.78
N HIS A 263 -0.37 18.93 -15.10
CA HIS A 263 -0.54 19.64 -16.37
C HIS A 263 0.48 20.78 -16.51
N GLU A 264 0.66 21.57 -15.45
CA GLU A 264 1.68 22.63 -15.39
C GLU A 264 3.09 22.02 -15.46
N ALA A 265 3.40 21.04 -14.61
CA ALA A 265 4.73 20.42 -14.54
C ALA A 265 5.17 19.85 -15.90
N ARG A 266 4.27 19.25 -16.69
CA ARG A 266 4.60 18.73 -18.03
C ARG A 266 5.01 19.81 -19.03
N GLN A 267 4.50 21.03 -18.89
CA GLN A 267 4.89 22.15 -19.77
C GLN A 267 6.33 22.61 -19.47
N PHE A 268 6.82 22.37 -18.25
CA PHE A 268 8.12 22.85 -17.77
C PHE A 268 9.21 21.79 -17.75
N LEU A 269 8.85 20.55 -17.42
CA LEU A 269 9.74 19.41 -17.53
C LEU A 269 9.89 19.16 -19.04
N SER A 270 11.12 19.21 -19.56
CA SER A 270 11.40 18.90 -20.97
C SER A 270 11.17 17.40 -21.20
N LEU A 271 9.92 17.00 -21.38
CA LEU A 271 9.51 15.59 -21.52
C LEU A 271 9.88 15.00 -22.88
N GLU A 272 10.25 15.85 -23.84
CA GLU A 272 10.78 15.46 -25.13
C GLU A 272 12.29 15.31 -25.06
N ASP A 273 12.76 14.35 -24.27
CA ASP A 273 14.16 13.92 -24.34
C ASP A 273 14.32 12.97 -25.53
N GLN A 274 14.60 13.55 -26.70
CA GLN A 274 14.79 12.81 -27.95
C GLN A 274 15.94 11.81 -27.86
N ASP A 275 16.94 12.08 -27.02
CA ASP A 275 18.08 11.17 -26.85
C ASP A 275 17.72 10.00 -25.93
N ALA A 276 17.02 10.24 -24.82
CA ALA A 276 16.48 9.17 -23.99
C ALA A 276 15.48 8.29 -24.75
N ALA A 277 14.69 8.85 -25.67
CA ALA A 277 13.78 8.10 -26.53
C ALA A 277 14.51 7.12 -27.46
N LYS A 278 15.78 7.37 -27.84
CA LYS A 278 16.61 6.44 -28.64
C LYS A 278 17.06 5.22 -27.84
N CYS A 279 17.09 5.32 -26.51
CA CYS A 279 17.24 4.20 -25.57
C CYS A 279 15.89 3.50 -25.29
N GLY A 280 14.81 3.93 -25.93
CA GLY A 280 13.51 3.28 -25.94
C GLY A 280 12.63 3.56 -24.72
N THR A 281 11.45 2.95 -24.69
CA THR A 281 10.30 3.47 -23.91
C THR A 281 10.50 3.34 -22.40
N LYS A 282 11.05 2.23 -21.91
CA LYS A 282 11.26 2.03 -20.46
C LYS A 282 12.31 2.99 -19.92
N HIS A 283 13.40 3.15 -20.66
CA HIS A 283 14.45 4.11 -20.34
C HIS A 283 13.90 5.54 -20.29
N LEU A 284 13.17 5.96 -21.34
CA LEU A 284 12.55 7.28 -21.39
C LEU A 284 11.59 7.52 -20.21
N ASN A 285 10.75 6.54 -19.88
CA ASN A 285 9.80 6.68 -18.77
C ASN A 285 10.50 6.85 -17.42
N LEU A 286 11.62 6.15 -17.20
CA LEU A 286 12.42 6.30 -15.99
C LEU A 286 13.10 7.67 -15.89
N ILE A 287 13.66 8.17 -17.00
CA ILE A 287 14.22 9.53 -17.05
C ILE A 287 13.14 10.57 -16.72
N LYS A 288 11.96 10.44 -17.34
CA LYS A 288 10.82 11.32 -17.06
C LYS A 288 10.39 11.27 -15.59
N GLN A 289 10.35 10.10 -14.98
CA GLN A 289 10.03 9.96 -13.55
C GLN A 289 11.10 10.59 -12.65
N ALA A 290 12.38 10.41 -12.97
CA ALA A 290 13.48 11.02 -12.22
C ALA A 290 13.38 12.55 -12.26
N GLN A 291 13.19 13.12 -13.45
CA GLN A 291 12.96 14.56 -13.64
C GLN A 291 11.73 15.06 -12.89
N LEU A 292 10.64 14.29 -12.88
CA LEU A 292 9.42 14.61 -12.14
C LEU A 292 9.67 14.67 -10.63
N VAL A 293 10.32 13.64 -10.07
CA VAL A 293 10.64 13.56 -8.64
C VAL A 293 11.58 14.68 -8.23
N GLU A 294 12.59 14.98 -9.04
CA GLU A 294 13.53 16.08 -8.79
C GLU A 294 12.84 17.46 -8.88
N GLY A 295 12.08 17.70 -9.95
CA GLY A 295 11.38 18.97 -10.17
C GLY A 295 10.39 19.30 -9.06
N LEU A 296 9.65 18.29 -8.59
CA LEU A 296 8.68 18.41 -7.49
C LEU A 296 9.30 18.28 -6.09
N LYS A 297 10.56 17.83 -5.99
CA LYS A 297 11.26 17.54 -4.73
C LYS A 297 10.47 16.60 -3.81
N LEU A 298 9.98 15.48 -4.37
CA LEU A 298 9.16 14.52 -3.62
C LEU A 298 10.03 13.76 -2.59
N SER A 299 9.92 14.16 -1.32
CA SER A 299 10.71 13.56 -0.23
C SER A 299 10.40 12.07 -0.06
N GLY A 300 11.45 11.27 0.10
CA GLY A 300 11.36 9.82 0.28
C GLY A 300 10.92 9.05 -0.97
N ILE A 301 10.94 9.66 -2.16
CA ILE A 301 10.83 8.98 -3.46
C ILE A 301 12.13 9.24 -4.21
N VAL A 302 12.75 8.18 -4.74
CA VAL A 302 14.01 8.26 -5.51
C VAL A 302 13.91 7.33 -6.70
N VAL A 303 14.05 7.86 -7.91
CA VAL A 303 14.10 7.02 -9.12
C VAL A 303 15.56 6.73 -9.43
N PRO A 304 16.01 5.46 -9.45
CA PRO A 304 17.38 5.17 -9.84
C PRO A 304 17.57 5.52 -11.32
N VAL A 305 18.41 6.51 -11.61
CA VAL A 305 18.54 7.07 -12.96
C VAL A 305 19.16 6.02 -13.90
N PRO A 306 18.50 5.67 -15.02
CA PRO A 306 19.00 4.64 -15.91
C PRO A 306 20.09 5.17 -16.84
N HIS A 307 20.97 4.28 -17.32
CA HIS A 307 21.94 4.54 -18.37
C HIS A 307 21.73 3.54 -19.51
N GLY A 308 21.64 4.02 -20.75
CA GLY A 308 21.17 3.23 -21.89
C GLY A 308 22.17 3.14 -23.03
N VAL A 309 22.07 2.05 -23.79
CA VAL A 309 22.69 1.90 -25.11
C VAL A 309 21.58 1.99 -26.16
N GLN A 310 21.70 2.98 -27.05
CA GLN A 310 20.73 3.23 -28.11
C GLN A 310 20.69 2.07 -29.10
N SER A 311 19.51 1.81 -29.69
CA SER A 311 19.33 0.73 -30.68
C SER A 311 20.28 0.87 -31.88
N ASP A 312 20.49 2.09 -32.37
CA ASP A 312 21.39 2.36 -33.51
C ASP A 312 22.84 1.97 -33.21
N ARG A 313 23.28 2.20 -31.96
CA ARG A 313 24.63 1.87 -31.52
C ARG A 313 24.83 0.37 -31.40
N VAL A 314 23.85 -0.35 -30.84
CA VAL A 314 23.86 -1.83 -30.81
C VAL A 314 23.88 -2.39 -32.23
N GLU A 315 23.07 -1.85 -33.14
CA GLU A 315 23.03 -2.30 -34.53
C GLU A 315 24.36 -2.05 -35.26
N GLN A 316 24.95 -0.86 -35.12
CA GLN A 316 26.25 -0.53 -35.71
C GLN A 316 27.35 -1.46 -35.18
N PHE A 317 27.34 -1.72 -33.87
CA PHE A 317 28.27 -2.66 -33.23
C PHE A 317 28.12 -4.08 -33.81
N LEU A 318 26.89 -4.59 -33.95
CA LEU A 318 26.64 -5.90 -34.54
C LEU A 318 26.99 -5.96 -36.03
N LYS A 319 26.68 -4.92 -36.81
CA LYS A 319 27.05 -4.85 -38.25
C LYS A 319 28.57 -4.90 -38.45
N LYS A 320 29.34 -4.36 -37.50
CA LYS A 320 30.80 -4.38 -37.56
C LYS A 320 31.38 -5.76 -37.25
N LEU A 321 30.85 -6.47 -36.27
CA LEU A 321 31.45 -7.72 -35.77
C LEU A 321 30.84 -9.00 -36.36
N VAL A 322 29.55 -8.97 -36.69
CA VAL A 322 28.75 -10.11 -37.17
C VAL A 322 27.71 -9.63 -38.21
N PRO A 323 28.14 -9.05 -39.34
CA PRO A 323 27.23 -8.54 -40.37
C PRO A 323 26.24 -9.61 -40.90
N GLU A 324 26.63 -10.88 -40.88
CA GLU A 324 25.83 -12.02 -41.34
C GLU A 324 24.52 -12.18 -40.54
N LEU A 325 24.46 -11.67 -39.31
CA LEU A 325 23.26 -11.67 -38.47
C LEU A 325 22.05 -11.05 -39.18
N PHE A 326 22.27 -9.97 -39.92
CA PHE A 326 21.19 -9.24 -40.59
C PHE A 326 20.74 -9.93 -41.87
N GLU A 327 21.61 -10.73 -42.50
CA GLU A 327 21.24 -11.61 -43.59
C GLU A 327 20.35 -12.75 -43.07
N GLU A 328 20.74 -13.40 -41.97
CA GLU A 328 19.94 -14.42 -41.30
C GLU A 328 18.56 -13.89 -40.87
N TRP A 329 18.51 -12.68 -40.31
CA TRP A 329 17.25 -12.04 -39.95
C TRP A 329 16.35 -11.77 -41.17
N THR A 330 16.94 -11.33 -42.28
CA THR A 330 16.23 -11.10 -43.55
C THR A 330 15.70 -12.41 -44.12
N ASN A 331 16.50 -13.47 -44.10
CA ASN A 331 16.12 -14.81 -44.54
C ASN A 331 14.96 -15.37 -43.70
N LEU A 332 15.00 -15.18 -42.38
CA LEU A 332 13.90 -15.55 -41.50
C LEU A 332 12.61 -14.79 -41.82
N GLY A 333 12.70 -13.48 -42.10
CA GLY A 333 11.56 -12.67 -42.55
C GLY A 333 10.96 -13.15 -43.87
N ASN A 334 11.81 -13.52 -44.84
CA ASN A 334 11.39 -14.11 -46.11
C ASN A 334 10.71 -15.47 -45.90
N LEU A 335 11.23 -16.29 -44.98
CA LEU A 335 10.60 -17.55 -44.61
C LEU A 335 9.21 -17.32 -44.01
N TYR A 336 9.06 -16.33 -43.12
CA TYR A 336 7.76 -15.96 -42.53
C TYR A 336 6.76 -15.48 -43.58
N ALA A 337 7.19 -14.66 -44.54
CA ALA A 337 6.33 -14.15 -45.61
C ALA A 337 5.76 -15.27 -46.51
N ASN A 338 6.49 -16.39 -46.64
CA ASN A 338 6.10 -17.55 -47.43
C ASN A 338 5.45 -18.68 -46.61
N TYR A 339 5.32 -18.50 -45.29
CA TYR A 339 4.82 -19.52 -44.38
C TYR A 339 3.31 -19.75 -44.56
N LYS A 340 2.92 -21.02 -44.71
CA LYS A 340 1.55 -21.43 -45.09
C LYS A 340 0.65 -21.89 -43.93
N GLY A 341 1.10 -21.79 -42.68
CA GLY A 341 0.21 -22.03 -41.53
C GLY A 341 0.13 -23.47 -41.01
N THR A 342 1.01 -24.40 -41.42
CA THR A 342 0.89 -25.82 -41.05
C THR A 342 1.40 -26.17 -39.65
N THR A 343 2.46 -25.52 -39.16
CA THR A 343 2.98 -25.70 -37.79
C THR A 343 3.50 -24.36 -37.26
N PRO A 344 3.32 -23.99 -35.97
CA PRO A 344 3.70 -22.67 -35.48
C PRO A 344 5.06 -22.22 -36.02
N PHE A 345 5.12 -21.03 -36.64
CA PHE A 345 6.26 -20.65 -37.48
C PHE A 345 7.62 -20.82 -36.79
N LEU A 346 7.71 -20.48 -35.51
CA LEU A 346 8.95 -20.57 -34.72
C LEU A 346 9.35 -22.02 -34.39
N GLU A 347 8.46 -22.99 -34.61
CA GLU A 347 8.72 -24.41 -34.49
C GLU A 347 9.28 -25.04 -35.78
N GLU A 348 9.14 -24.36 -36.92
CA GLU A 348 9.66 -24.82 -38.20
C GLU A 348 11.18 -25.02 -38.10
N PRO A 349 11.74 -26.17 -38.54
CA PRO A 349 13.17 -26.46 -38.41
C PRO A 349 14.07 -25.36 -39.00
N ALA A 350 13.69 -24.81 -40.14
CA ALA A 350 14.43 -23.72 -40.78
C ALA A 350 14.39 -22.43 -39.94
N ALA A 351 13.25 -22.09 -39.33
CA ALA A 351 13.14 -20.93 -38.45
C ALA A 351 14.03 -21.10 -37.21
N LYS A 352 14.00 -22.27 -36.58
CA LYS A 352 14.87 -22.60 -35.43
C LYS A 352 16.36 -22.49 -35.78
N GLN A 353 16.76 -22.96 -36.96
CA GLN A 353 18.14 -22.87 -37.42
C GLN A 353 18.60 -21.41 -37.56
N HIS A 354 17.81 -20.56 -38.23
CA HIS A 354 18.11 -19.13 -38.36
C HIS A 354 18.18 -18.44 -36.98
N LEU A 355 17.25 -18.73 -36.08
CA LEU A 355 17.25 -18.16 -34.73
C LEU A 355 18.47 -18.59 -33.91
N GLN A 356 18.87 -19.86 -34.01
CA GLN A 356 20.07 -20.38 -33.36
C GLN A 356 21.34 -19.73 -33.91
N ALA A 357 21.42 -19.49 -35.22
CA ALA A 357 22.55 -18.80 -35.84
C ALA A 357 22.66 -17.35 -35.34
N ILE A 358 21.54 -16.61 -35.34
CA ILE A 358 21.46 -15.24 -34.81
C ILE A 358 21.90 -15.21 -33.34
N ASP A 359 21.38 -16.12 -32.52
CA ASP A 359 21.69 -16.23 -31.10
C ASP A 359 23.20 -16.40 -30.84
N GLN A 360 23.86 -17.30 -31.57
CA GLN A 360 25.30 -17.54 -31.50
C GLN A 360 26.13 -16.34 -31.95
N MET A 361 25.70 -15.64 -33.01
CA MET A 361 26.38 -14.44 -33.51
C MET A 361 26.35 -13.29 -32.49
N ILE A 362 25.20 -13.06 -31.84
CA ILE A 362 25.07 -12.06 -30.79
C ILE A 362 25.95 -12.44 -29.59
N GLU A 363 25.89 -13.69 -29.14
CA GLU A 363 26.73 -14.17 -28.02
C GLU A 363 28.22 -13.95 -28.31
N LYS A 364 28.69 -14.30 -29.51
CA LYS A 364 30.07 -14.09 -29.95
C LYS A 364 30.46 -12.61 -29.91
N ALA A 365 29.62 -11.71 -30.44
CA ALA A 365 29.91 -10.28 -30.49
C ALA A 365 30.03 -9.67 -29.08
N PHE A 366 29.09 -9.98 -28.19
CA PHE A 366 29.09 -9.44 -26.82
C PHE A 366 30.16 -10.09 -25.93
N LYS A 367 30.52 -11.35 -26.17
CA LYS A 367 31.70 -11.96 -25.54
C LYS A 367 32.98 -11.22 -25.92
N ALA A 368 33.15 -10.89 -27.21
CA ALA A 368 34.31 -10.12 -27.67
C ALA A 368 34.38 -8.72 -27.02
N ALA A 369 33.25 -8.03 -26.85
CA ALA A 369 33.21 -6.78 -26.09
C ALA A 369 33.58 -6.97 -24.60
N GLY A 370 33.17 -8.08 -23.98
CA GLY A 370 33.52 -8.41 -22.60
C GLY A 370 35.01 -8.72 -22.38
N GLU A 371 35.75 -9.05 -23.44
CA GLU A 371 37.17 -9.42 -23.42
C GLU A 371 38.08 -8.33 -24.02
N ASN A 372 37.53 -7.29 -24.64
CA ASN A 372 38.26 -6.23 -25.32
C ASN A 372 37.73 -4.83 -24.97
N GLU A 373 38.53 -4.08 -24.21
CA GLU A 373 38.21 -2.74 -23.75
C GLU A 373 37.85 -1.75 -24.87
N ALA A 374 38.52 -1.82 -26.02
CA ALA A 374 38.23 -0.91 -27.14
C ALA A 374 36.84 -1.17 -27.74
N LEU A 375 36.45 -2.45 -27.87
CA LEU A 375 35.11 -2.83 -28.33
C LEU A 375 34.04 -2.45 -27.31
N PHE A 376 34.33 -2.60 -26.02
CA PHE A 376 33.43 -2.17 -24.96
C PHE A 376 33.22 -0.65 -24.97
N GLN A 377 34.29 0.13 -25.13
CA GLN A 377 34.23 1.59 -25.21
C GLN A 377 33.48 2.08 -26.46
N GLU A 378 33.53 1.32 -27.55
CA GLU A 378 32.73 1.57 -28.75
C GLU A 378 31.25 1.26 -28.52
N LEU A 379 30.91 0.24 -27.72
CA LEU A 379 29.53 -0.14 -27.42
C LEU A 379 28.84 0.82 -26.43
N ILE A 380 29.52 1.23 -25.36
CA ILE A 380 28.93 2.09 -24.31
C ILE A 380 29.52 3.51 -24.31
N PRO A 381 28.74 4.57 -24.08
CA PRO A 381 29.27 5.94 -24.00
C PRO A 381 30.08 6.20 -22.73
N ALA A 382 30.79 7.34 -22.70
CA ALA A 382 31.78 7.65 -21.66
C ALA A 382 31.16 7.92 -20.28
N ASP A 383 30.06 8.68 -20.26
CA ASP A 383 29.23 8.94 -19.08
C ASP A 383 28.72 7.64 -18.42
N PHE A 384 28.31 6.66 -19.24
CA PHE A 384 27.93 5.33 -18.75
C PHE A 384 29.13 4.66 -18.05
N ARG A 385 30.34 4.72 -18.61
CA ARG A 385 31.54 4.14 -17.95
C ARG A 385 31.85 4.81 -16.61
N GLU A 386 31.77 6.13 -16.53
CA GLU A 386 31.99 6.88 -15.29
C GLU A 386 30.97 6.49 -14.21
N TRP A 387 29.71 6.33 -14.61
CA TRP A 387 28.66 5.84 -13.73
C TRP A 387 28.92 4.41 -13.24
N LEU A 388 29.41 3.51 -14.08
CA LEU A 388 29.73 2.13 -13.69
C LEU A 388 30.78 2.07 -12.58
N GLU A 389 31.83 2.89 -12.64
CA GLU A 389 32.83 2.96 -11.57
C GLU A 389 32.20 3.47 -10.26
N THR A 390 31.21 4.37 -10.33
CA THR A 390 30.47 4.81 -9.13
C THR A 390 29.70 3.66 -8.50
N ILE A 391 28.96 2.86 -9.30
CA ILE A 391 28.22 1.69 -8.81
C ILE A 391 29.17 0.66 -8.19
N LYS A 392 30.31 0.41 -8.84
CA LYS A 392 31.35 -0.49 -8.36
C LYS A 392 31.97 -0.04 -7.04
N ASN A 393 32.29 1.26 -6.92
CA ASN A 393 32.84 1.84 -5.69
C ASN A 393 31.86 1.76 -4.52
N ASN A 394 30.56 1.84 -4.80
CA ASN A 394 29.49 1.67 -3.81
C ASN A 394 29.19 0.19 -3.49
N ASN A 395 29.89 -0.76 -4.12
CA ASN A 395 29.63 -2.19 -4.02
C ASN A 395 28.18 -2.57 -4.35
N ASN A 396 27.58 -1.86 -5.32
CA ASN A 396 26.23 -2.08 -5.79
C ASN A 396 26.21 -2.91 -7.08
N TYR A 397 25.02 -3.35 -7.46
CA TYR A 397 24.79 -4.16 -8.65
C TYR A 397 23.89 -3.44 -9.65
N LEU A 398 23.85 -3.96 -10.86
CA LEU A 398 23.03 -3.46 -11.95
C LEU A 398 21.82 -4.36 -12.20
N MET A 399 20.73 -3.73 -12.60
CA MET A 399 19.60 -4.34 -13.29
C MET A 399 19.68 -3.95 -14.78
N VAL A 400 19.91 -4.93 -15.65
CA VAL A 400 20.04 -4.72 -17.11
C VAL A 400 18.79 -5.25 -17.79
N ARG A 401 18.05 -4.38 -18.48
CA ARG A 401 16.72 -4.67 -19.03
C ARG A 401 16.65 -4.38 -20.53
N SER A 402 15.75 -5.10 -21.20
CA SER A 402 15.25 -4.70 -22.51
C SER A 402 14.42 -3.42 -22.37
N THR A 403 14.41 -2.59 -23.42
CA THR A 403 13.69 -1.31 -23.48
C THR A 403 13.31 -0.97 -24.92
N GLY A 404 13.11 -1.98 -25.78
CA GLY A 404 12.71 -1.78 -27.17
C GLY A 404 11.26 -1.31 -27.31
N SER A 405 10.71 -1.41 -28.52
CA SER A 405 9.34 -0.97 -28.84
C SER A 405 8.25 -2.03 -28.57
N GLU A 406 8.63 -3.22 -28.10
CA GLU A 406 7.73 -4.36 -27.90
C GLU A 406 6.62 -4.12 -26.85
N ASP A 407 6.90 -3.28 -25.85
CA ASP A 407 5.95 -2.84 -24.83
C ASP A 407 5.32 -1.51 -25.28
N SER A 408 4.47 -1.59 -26.30
CA SER A 408 3.78 -0.45 -26.89
C SER A 408 2.31 -0.40 -26.44
N ARG A 409 1.60 0.66 -26.86
CA ARG A 409 0.13 0.72 -26.73
C ARG A 409 -0.59 -0.31 -27.61
N GLU A 410 0.10 -0.95 -28.54
CA GLU A 410 -0.52 -1.94 -29.43
C GLU A 410 -0.33 -3.37 -28.89
N THR A 411 0.76 -3.61 -28.16
CA THR A 411 1.13 -4.96 -27.69
C THR A 411 1.75 -4.96 -26.31
N ALA A 412 1.31 -5.89 -25.46
CA ALA A 412 2.04 -6.28 -24.27
C ALA A 412 3.08 -7.34 -24.64
N ASN A 413 4.33 -7.19 -24.19
CA ASN A 413 5.36 -8.22 -24.31
C ASN A 413 5.88 -8.63 -22.93
N ALA A 414 4.97 -8.85 -21.98
CA ALA A 414 5.34 -9.24 -20.62
C ALA A 414 6.07 -10.59 -20.65
N GLY A 415 7.25 -10.66 -20.02
CA GLY A 415 8.08 -11.87 -20.00
C GLY A 415 8.68 -12.29 -21.34
N GLY A 416 8.44 -11.55 -22.43
CA GLY A 416 8.95 -11.92 -23.75
C GLY A 416 10.46 -11.68 -23.91
N ASN A 417 10.98 -10.66 -23.22
CA ASN A 417 12.40 -10.30 -23.23
C ASN A 417 13.04 -10.54 -21.86
N VAL A 418 14.34 -10.82 -21.88
CA VAL A 418 15.12 -11.12 -20.67
C VAL A 418 15.50 -9.83 -19.96
N SER A 419 15.45 -9.87 -18.63
CA SER A 419 16.15 -8.91 -17.77
C SER A 419 17.17 -9.67 -16.92
N ARG A 420 18.33 -9.06 -16.69
CA ARG A 420 19.41 -9.62 -15.86
C ARG A 420 19.56 -8.77 -14.60
N ASN A 421 19.26 -9.36 -13.46
CA ASN A 421 19.46 -8.75 -12.15
C ASN A 421 20.83 -9.12 -11.57
N TYR A 422 21.24 -8.40 -10.51
CA TYR A 422 22.49 -8.62 -9.79
C TYR A 422 23.74 -8.67 -10.70
N VAL A 423 23.74 -7.89 -11.79
CA VAL A 423 24.86 -7.84 -12.72
C VAL A 423 25.98 -7.03 -12.08
N SER A 424 27.17 -7.62 -11.96
CA SER A 424 28.34 -6.89 -11.46
C SER A 424 28.70 -5.74 -12.40
N PRO A 425 29.11 -4.56 -11.90
CA PRO A 425 29.47 -3.40 -12.71
C PRO A 425 30.87 -3.54 -13.35
N THR A 426 31.12 -4.68 -14.00
CA THR A 426 32.37 -5.00 -14.72
C THR A 426 32.10 -5.14 -16.21
N MET A 427 33.11 -4.84 -17.03
CA MET A 427 33.01 -4.96 -18.50
C MET A 427 32.48 -6.33 -18.94
N LEU A 428 33.02 -7.41 -18.38
CA LEU A 428 32.66 -8.78 -18.73
C LEU A 428 31.20 -9.08 -18.37
N ALA A 429 30.78 -8.79 -17.14
CA ALA A 429 29.44 -9.09 -16.67
C ALA A 429 28.36 -8.24 -17.36
N LEU A 430 28.62 -6.94 -17.56
CA LEU A 430 27.71 -6.05 -18.27
C LEU A 430 27.60 -6.44 -19.74
N SER A 431 28.70 -6.73 -20.44
CA SER A 431 28.66 -7.14 -21.85
C SER A 431 27.88 -8.42 -22.04
N LYS A 432 28.10 -9.42 -21.16
CA LYS A 432 27.30 -10.65 -21.16
C LYS A 432 25.81 -10.34 -20.94
N ALA A 433 25.47 -9.52 -19.95
CA ALA A 433 24.08 -9.19 -19.64
C ALA A 433 23.39 -8.43 -20.79
N MET A 434 24.08 -7.47 -21.43
CA MET A 434 23.57 -6.78 -22.61
C MET A 434 23.37 -7.75 -23.78
N GLY A 435 24.31 -8.67 -24.01
CA GLY A 435 24.18 -9.71 -25.02
C GLY A 435 22.96 -10.60 -24.78
N ASP A 436 22.73 -11.03 -23.55
CA ASP A 436 21.55 -11.81 -23.16
C ASP A 436 20.24 -11.04 -23.40
N VAL A 437 20.21 -9.74 -23.08
CA VAL A 437 19.07 -8.85 -23.39
C VAL A 437 18.87 -8.75 -24.91
N VAL A 438 19.93 -8.50 -25.68
CA VAL A 438 19.83 -8.32 -27.13
C VAL A 438 19.36 -9.61 -27.83
N ARG A 439 19.88 -10.77 -27.41
CA ARG A 439 19.42 -12.10 -27.86
C ARG A 439 17.92 -12.27 -27.64
N SER A 440 17.40 -11.81 -26.51
CA SER A 440 15.99 -11.98 -26.17
C SER A 440 15.01 -11.27 -27.13
N TYR A 441 15.42 -10.19 -27.81
CA TYR A 441 14.60 -9.58 -28.87
C TYR A 441 14.35 -10.50 -30.07
N PHE A 442 15.25 -11.45 -30.30
CA PHE A 442 15.13 -12.51 -31.32
C PHE A 442 14.62 -13.81 -30.71
N GLY A 443 14.44 -13.86 -29.39
CA GLY A 443 14.03 -15.06 -28.68
C GLY A 443 12.60 -15.49 -29.04
N TYR A 444 12.36 -16.79 -28.87
CA TYR A 444 11.07 -17.41 -29.15
C TYR A 444 9.90 -16.65 -28.52
N SER A 445 9.94 -16.40 -27.21
CA SER A 445 8.83 -15.74 -26.48
C SER A 445 8.53 -14.34 -27.01
N SER A 446 9.56 -13.54 -27.28
CA SER A 446 9.42 -12.18 -27.82
C SER A 446 8.80 -12.15 -29.22
N LEU A 447 9.22 -13.07 -30.09
CA LEU A 447 8.65 -13.21 -31.43
C LEU A 447 7.23 -13.78 -31.39
N GLN A 448 7.01 -14.77 -30.53
CA GLN A 448 5.72 -15.43 -30.37
C GLN A 448 4.65 -14.45 -29.87
N ASN A 449 4.97 -13.60 -28.90
CA ASN A 449 4.05 -12.59 -28.39
C ASN A 449 3.65 -11.57 -29.47
N ARG A 450 4.60 -11.14 -30.31
CA ARG A 450 4.31 -10.23 -31.45
C ARG A 450 3.42 -10.92 -32.50
N ILE A 451 3.73 -12.17 -32.84
CA ILE A 451 2.92 -12.97 -33.78
C ILE A 451 1.51 -13.19 -33.22
N ASN A 452 1.38 -13.51 -31.92
CA ASN A 452 0.10 -13.70 -31.24
C ASN A 452 -0.75 -12.42 -31.26
N ALA A 453 -0.10 -11.25 -31.13
CA ALA A 453 -0.74 -9.95 -31.29
C ALA A 453 -0.99 -9.55 -32.75
N LYS A 454 -0.79 -10.47 -33.71
CA LYS A 454 -0.96 -10.25 -35.16
C LYS A 454 -0.03 -9.18 -35.75
N LEU A 455 1.09 -8.92 -35.09
CA LEU A 455 2.17 -8.10 -35.64
C LEU A 455 3.14 -8.98 -36.41
N ASN A 456 3.58 -8.50 -37.58
CA ASN A 456 4.71 -9.11 -38.27
C ASN A 456 6.01 -8.56 -37.66
N PRO A 457 6.81 -9.39 -36.94
CA PRO A 457 8.02 -8.90 -36.28
C PRO A 457 9.13 -8.49 -37.26
N PHE A 458 8.99 -8.81 -38.55
CA PHE A 458 9.99 -8.59 -39.60
C PHE A 458 9.72 -7.34 -40.47
N THR A 459 8.54 -6.71 -40.37
CA THR A 459 8.21 -5.52 -41.18
C THR A 459 8.79 -4.24 -40.60
N SER A 460 8.91 -4.16 -39.28
CA SER A 460 9.51 -3.03 -38.58
C SER A 460 10.97 -3.30 -38.23
N ARG A 461 11.80 -2.26 -38.28
CA ARG A 461 13.16 -2.31 -37.74
C ARG A 461 13.13 -2.73 -36.26
N LEU A 462 13.87 -3.79 -35.92
CA LEU A 462 13.97 -4.29 -34.55
C LEU A 462 14.76 -3.32 -33.68
N LYS A 463 14.13 -2.79 -32.62
CA LYS A 463 14.80 -1.88 -31.67
C LYS A 463 15.47 -2.68 -30.55
N MET A 464 16.80 -2.77 -30.61
CA MET A 464 17.62 -3.57 -29.69
C MET A 464 18.24 -2.77 -28.55
N ALA A 465 17.59 -1.69 -28.10
CA ALA A 465 18.13 -0.84 -27.03
C ALA A 465 18.27 -1.60 -25.71
N VAL A 466 19.28 -1.26 -24.91
CA VAL A 466 19.50 -1.87 -23.60
C VAL A 466 19.56 -0.77 -22.56
N THR A 467 18.96 -0.97 -21.40
CA THR A 467 19.09 -0.04 -20.26
C THR A 467 19.67 -0.75 -19.06
N ALA A 468 20.61 -0.12 -18.39
CA ALA A 468 21.09 -0.49 -17.06
C ALA A 468 20.57 0.51 -16.03
N GLN A 469 20.30 0.02 -14.84
CA GLN A 469 19.85 0.79 -13.69
C GLN A 469 20.55 0.25 -12.45
N GLU A 470 20.82 1.09 -11.46
CA GLU A 470 21.24 0.61 -10.15
C GLU A 470 20.16 -0.31 -9.56
N LEU A 471 20.56 -1.50 -9.09
CA LEU A 471 19.66 -2.47 -8.50
C LEU A 471 19.39 -2.11 -7.03
N ILE A 472 18.12 -1.86 -6.71
CA ILE A 472 17.65 -1.76 -5.32
C ILE A 472 17.27 -3.15 -4.84
N GLY A 473 18.12 -3.76 -4.01
CA GLY A 473 17.94 -5.14 -3.57
C GLY A 473 18.60 -5.46 -2.23
N GLU A 474 18.55 -6.74 -1.87
CA GLU A 474 19.28 -7.30 -0.74
C GLU A 474 20.75 -7.54 -1.09
N PRO A 475 21.66 -7.58 -0.10
CA PRO A 475 23.00 -8.10 -0.29
C PRO A 475 22.97 -9.59 -0.66
N ILE A 476 24.04 -10.10 -1.28
CA ILE A 476 24.22 -11.53 -1.56
C ILE A 476 24.10 -12.34 -0.26
N GLY A 477 23.28 -13.39 -0.29
CA GLY A 477 22.92 -14.22 0.87
C GLY A 477 21.59 -13.83 1.52
N GLY A 478 21.01 -12.68 1.14
CA GLY A 478 19.84 -12.11 1.79
C GLY A 478 20.19 -11.38 3.09
N SER A 479 19.28 -10.53 3.55
CA SER A 479 19.40 -9.80 4.82
C SER A 479 18.58 -10.47 5.93
N SER A 480 19.08 -10.40 7.17
CA SER A 480 18.33 -10.70 8.39
C SER A 480 17.81 -9.45 9.11
N VAL A 481 18.13 -8.25 8.60
CA VAL A 481 17.70 -6.97 9.15
C VAL A 481 16.43 -6.52 8.40
N PRO A 482 15.28 -6.36 9.07
CA PRO A 482 14.01 -6.05 8.41
C PRO A 482 14.06 -4.83 7.46
N GLY A 483 14.72 -3.75 7.87
CA GLY A 483 14.82 -2.52 7.07
C GLY A 483 15.67 -2.64 5.80
N GLU A 484 16.52 -3.66 5.72
CA GLU A 484 17.37 -3.95 4.56
C GLU A 484 16.70 -4.95 3.59
N ILE A 485 15.63 -5.63 4.02
CA ILE A 485 14.82 -6.49 3.15
C ILE A 485 13.84 -5.57 2.40
N PRO A 486 13.97 -5.42 1.08
CA PRO A 486 13.08 -4.57 0.32
C PRO A 486 11.68 -5.17 0.26
N ILE A 487 10.68 -4.31 0.10
CA ILE A 487 9.33 -4.69 -0.34
C ILE A 487 9.29 -4.40 -1.83
N SER A 488 9.06 -5.42 -2.65
CA SER A 488 8.82 -5.23 -4.08
C SER A 488 7.33 -5.29 -4.36
N LEU A 489 6.85 -4.42 -5.24
CA LEU A 489 5.43 -4.36 -5.58
C LEU A 489 5.17 -3.95 -7.03
N VAL A 490 4.01 -4.37 -7.52
CA VAL A 490 3.39 -3.88 -8.74
C VAL A 490 2.17 -3.05 -8.36
N LEU A 491 2.06 -1.85 -8.93
CA LEU A 491 0.96 -0.91 -8.70
C LEU A 491 0.29 -0.59 -10.04
N PHE A 492 -1.01 -0.88 -10.13
CA PHE A 492 -1.88 -0.39 -11.19
C PHE A 492 -2.61 0.84 -10.65
N SER A 493 -2.28 2.01 -11.19
CA SER A 493 -2.80 3.28 -10.66
C SER A 493 -4.32 3.30 -10.72
N SER A 494 -4.91 2.82 -11.81
CA SER A 494 -6.33 2.59 -11.95
C SER A 494 -6.54 1.26 -12.66
N GLU A 495 -7.40 0.40 -12.12
CA GLU A 495 -7.74 -0.91 -12.69
C GLU A 495 -9.04 -0.78 -13.50
N PRO A 496 -8.97 -0.49 -14.82
CA PRO A 496 -10.15 -0.26 -15.65
C PRO A 496 -11.11 -1.46 -15.64
N LEU A 497 -10.57 -2.67 -15.39
CA LEU A 497 -11.38 -3.88 -15.27
C LEU A 497 -12.39 -3.81 -14.13
N TYR A 498 -12.18 -2.95 -13.12
CA TYR A 498 -12.98 -2.92 -11.90
C TYR A 498 -14.01 -1.80 -11.85
N VAL A 499 -13.97 -0.86 -12.80
CA VAL A 499 -14.70 0.41 -12.67
C VAL A 499 -15.70 0.63 -13.80
N ALA A 500 -15.45 0.13 -15.01
CA ALA A 500 -16.41 0.04 -16.11
C ALA A 500 -17.43 1.20 -16.27
N GLY A 501 -16.94 2.43 -16.24
CA GLY A 501 -17.73 3.64 -16.41
C GLY A 501 -18.35 4.19 -15.11
N GLU A 502 -18.25 3.44 -14.01
CA GLU A 502 -18.58 3.95 -12.69
C GLU A 502 -17.56 4.95 -12.18
N LYS A 503 -18.09 5.73 -11.26
CA LYS A 503 -17.47 6.76 -10.46
C LYS A 503 -16.64 6.23 -9.30
N PHE A 504 -16.01 5.07 -9.51
CA PHE A 504 -15.00 4.51 -8.61
C PHE A 504 -13.65 4.58 -9.26
N ARG A 505 -12.66 4.97 -8.47
CA ARG A 505 -11.26 4.81 -8.83
C ARG A 505 -10.70 3.64 -8.04
N VAL A 506 -10.20 2.61 -8.71
CA VAL A 506 -9.61 1.44 -8.03
C VAL A 506 -8.12 1.37 -8.33
N MET A 507 -7.28 1.65 -7.34
CA MET A 507 -5.86 1.31 -7.40
C MET A 507 -5.65 -0.11 -6.90
N ARG A 508 -4.87 -0.91 -7.63
CA ARG A 508 -4.51 -2.26 -7.22
C ARG A 508 -3.02 -2.35 -6.97
N ILE A 509 -2.64 -2.81 -5.78
CA ILE A 509 -1.26 -3.03 -5.38
C ILE A 509 -1.07 -4.52 -5.10
N SER A 510 0.04 -5.08 -5.57
CA SER A 510 0.47 -6.43 -5.22
C SER A 510 1.90 -6.39 -4.73
N ALA A 511 2.14 -6.87 -3.52
CA ALA A 511 3.41 -6.63 -2.83
C ALA A 511 3.90 -7.85 -2.06
N THR A 512 5.23 -8.02 -2.00
CA THR A 512 5.89 -9.04 -1.17
C THR A 512 7.28 -8.57 -0.72
N TYR A 513 7.93 -9.33 0.17
CA TYR A 513 9.30 -9.07 0.58
C TYR A 513 10.31 -9.64 -0.43
N GLY A 514 11.50 -9.06 -0.51
CA GLY A 514 12.59 -9.48 -1.39
C GLY A 514 12.45 -8.93 -2.82
N HIS A 515 13.01 -9.66 -3.78
CA HIS A 515 13.11 -9.23 -5.18
C HIS A 515 11.75 -9.28 -5.93
N GLY A 516 11.54 -8.34 -6.87
CA GLY A 516 10.27 -8.16 -7.60
C GLY A 516 9.77 -9.36 -8.43
N GLU A 517 10.67 -10.25 -8.86
CA GLU A 517 10.32 -11.55 -9.47
C GLU A 517 9.41 -12.41 -8.57
N GLY A 518 9.40 -12.18 -7.26
CA GLY A 518 8.46 -12.82 -6.34
C GLY A 518 7.00 -12.42 -6.59
N VAL A 519 6.76 -11.22 -7.13
CA VAL A 519 5.43 -10.69 -7.45
C VAL A 519 5.00 -11.04 -8.88
N VAL A 520 5.92 -10.92 -9.85
CA VAL A 520 5.59 -11.06 -11.30
C VAL A 520 5.85 -12.45 -11.87
N GLY A 521 6.81 -13.20 -11.32
CA GLY A 521 7.38 -14.39 -11.97
C GLY A 521 6.74 -15.73 -11.60
N ASN A 522 5.59 -15.75 -10.92
CA ASN A 522 4.94 -16.97 -10.39
C ASN A 522 5.92 -17.94 -9.69
N GLN A 523 6.77 -17.42 -8.79
CA GLN A 523 7.80 -18.22 -8.10
C GLN A 523 7.28 -18.96 -6.85
N GLY A 524 5.95 -18.99 -6.67
CA GLY A 524 5.30 -19.53 -5.47
C GLY A 524 5.59 -18.73 -4.20
N ILE A 525 5.90 -17.43 -4.33
CA ILE A 525 6.06 -16.50 -3.20
C ILE A 525 4.69 -15.91 -2.85
N GLY A 526 4.35 -15.91 -1.56
CA GLY A 526 3.13 -15.26 -1.08
C GLY A 526 3.16 -13.76 -1.42
N THR A 527 2.07 -13.24 -1.97
CA THR A 527 1.98 -11.84 -2.41
C THR A 527 0.68 -11.24 -1.90
N ASP A 528 0.80 -10.20 -1.08
CA ASP A 528 -0.35 -9.44 -0.60
C ASP A 528 -1.02 -8.73 -1.77
N MET A 529 -2.34 -8.59 -1.72
CA MET A 529 -3.09 -7.76 -2.66
C MET A 529 -3.83 -6.67 -1.88
N VAL A 530 -3.74 -5.43 -2.35
CA VAL A 530 -4.46 -4.29 -1.77
C VAL A 530 -5.25 -3.59 -2.85
N LEU A 531 -6.53 -3.33 -2.58
CA LEU A 531 -7.36 -2.43 -3.38
C LEU A 531 -7.58 -1.14 -2.59
N LEU A 532 -7.14 -0.02 -3.17
CA LEU A 532 -7.42 1.32 -2.64
C LEU A 532 -8.50 1.94 -3.52
N LEU A 533 -9.63 2.31 -2.92
CA LEU A 533 -10.82 2.74 -3.63
C LEU A 533 -11.23 4.13 -3.19
N ILE A 534 -11.68 4.93 -4.15
CA ILE A 534 -12.38 6.19 -3.87
C ILE A 534 -13.72 6.14 -4.57
N SER A 535 -14.75 6.47 -3.81
CA SER A 535 -16.11 6.64 -4.31
C SER A 535 -16.37 8.12 -4.55
N GLU A 536 -17.00 8.49 -5.67
CA GLU A 536 -17.46 9.88 -5.85
C GLU A 536 -18.49 10.35 -4.81
N ALA A 537 -19.23 9.44 -4.17
CA ALA A 537 -20.19 9.83 -3.13
C ALA A 537 -19.53 10.07 -1.76
N HIS A 538 -18.33 9.53 -1.56
CA HIS A 538 -17.49 9.77 -0.39
C HIS A 538 -16.08 10.09 -0.86
N PRO A 539 -15.90 11.21 -1.58
CA PRO A 539 -14.63 11.55 -2.22
C PRO A 539 -13.54 11.90 -1.19
N ASP A 540 -13.91 12.01 0.08
CA ASP A 540 -13.05 12.21 1.25
C ASP A 540 -12.57 10.91 1.90
N LYS A 541 -13.08 9.75 1.46
CA LYS A 541 -12.76 8.43 2.04
C LYS A 541 -11.95 7.57 1.08
N LEU A 542 -10.79 7.11 1.55
CA LEU A 542 -10.01 6.06 0.91
C LEU A 542 -10.37 4.71 1.53
N TYR A 543 -11.06 3.85 0.79
CA TYR A 543 -11.36 2.50 1.26
C TYR A 543 -10.18 1.58 0.97
N ILE A 544 -9.74 0.83 1.98
CA ILE A 544 -8.61 -0.09 1.89
C ILE A 544 -9.12 -1.52 2.06
N LEU A 545 -9.09 -2.31 0.98
CA LEU A 545 -9.33 -3.74 1.04
C LEU A 545 -7.98 -4.45 0.98
N TYR A 546 -7.57 -5.04 2.10
CA TYR A 546 -6.27 -5.70 2.22
C TYR A 546 -6.44 -7.22 2.27
N ASP A 547 -5.75 -7.92 1.38
CA ASP A 547 -5.62 -9.37 1.32
C ASP A 547 -4.19 -9.77 1.69
N ASN A 548 -3.98 -10.12 2.97
CA ASN A 548 -2.69 -10.51 3.49
C ASN A 548 -2.44 -11.99 3.17
N LYS A 549 -1.25 -12.34 2.69
CA LYS A 549 -0.86 -13.74 2.43
C LYS A 549 0.20 -14.22 3.41
N ASP A 550 0.25 -15.53 3.62
CA ASP A 550 1.42 -16.13 4.26
C ASP A 550 2.63 -16.04 3.32
N LYS A 551 3.76 -15.57 3.88
CA LYS A 551 5.00 -15.27 3.18
C LYS A 551 6.18 -15.95 3.90
N PRO A 552 6.22 -17.30 3.97
CA PRO A 552 7.25 -18.01 4.71
C PRO A 552 8.65 -17.78 4.13
N GLU A 553 8.73 -17.52 2.82
CA GLU A 553 9.95 -17.33 2.05
C GLU A 553 9.83 -16.10 1.15
N ARG A 554 10.98 -15.56 0.72
CA ARG A 554 11.12 -14.52 -0.30
C ARG A 554 12.22 -14.90 -1.30
N LEU A 555 12.30 -14.19 -2.41
CA LEU A 555 13.45 -14.30 -3.31
C LEU A 555 14.56 -13.33 -2.92
N ALA A 556 15.75 -13.87 -2.66
CA ALA A 556 16.94 -13.12 -2.37
C ALA A 556 18.12 -13.61 -3.24
N PRO A 557 19.14 -12.77 -3.49
CA PRO A 557 20.33 -13.19 -4.25
C PRO A 557 21.16 -14.17 -3.43
N VAL A 558 21.62 -15.25 -4.07
CA VAL A 558 22.53 -16.23 -3.49
C VAL A 558 23.62 -16.53 -4.50
N LEU A 559 24.88 -16.52 -4.06
CA LEU A 559 26.00 -16.92 -4.88
C LEU A 559 26.00 -18.45 -5.05
N THR A 560 25.89 -18.91 -6.29
CA THR A 560 25.99 -20.32 -6.69
C THR A 560 27.22 -20.55 -7.55
N SER A 561 27.45 -21.79 -7.97
CA SER A 561 28.49 -22.13 -8.96
C SER A 561 28.32 -21.39 -10.30
N ASP A 562 27.09 -21.02 -10.64
CA ASP A 562 26.74 -20.38 -11.91
C ASP A 562 26.65 -18.84 -11.78
N GLY A 563 27.11 -18.29 -10.65
CA GLY A 563 27.03 -16.87 -10.33
C GLY A 563 25.89 -16.53 -9.37
N ILE A 564 25.48 -15.28 -9.35
CA ILE A 564 24.42 -14.80 -8.45
C ILE A 564 23.06 -15.22 -9.02
N GLN A 565 22.29 -15.98 -8.27
CA GLN A 565 20.93 -16.39 -8.64
C GLN A 565 19.93 -15.98 -7.56
N LEU A 566 18.68 -15.71 -7.95
CA LEU A 566 17.60 -15.60 -6.98
C LEU A 566 17.23 -16.98 -6.46
N LYS A 567 17.21 -17.15 -5.14
CA LYS A 567 16.74 -18.36 -4.47
C LYS A 567 15.73 -18.01 -3.39
N LYS A 568 14.92 -18.99 -3.02
CA LYS A 568 14.00 -18.87 -1.89
C LYS A 568 14.81 -18.85 -0.59
N VAL A 569 14.59 -17.82 0.21
CA VAL A 569 15.19 -17.63 1.53
C VAL A 569 14.06 -17.37 2.53
N PRO A 570 14.07 -18.00 3.71
CA PRO A 570 13.04 -17.77 4.72
C PRO A 570 12.91 -16.29 5.11
N ASN A 571 11.67 -15.82 5.26
CA ASN A 571 11.39 -14.55 5.91
C ASN A 571 11.53 -14.66 7.43
N LEU A 572 11.81 -13.53 8.08
CA LEU A 572 11.81 -13.45 9.53
C LEU A 572 10.42 -13.84 10.07
N PRO A 573 10.32 -14.55 11.21
CA PRO A 573 9.02 -14.99 11.74
C PRO A 573 8.00 -13.86 11.91
N SER A 574 8.45 -12.66 12.28
CA SER A 574 7.60 -11.46 12.41
C SER A 574 7.05 -10.93 11.09
N MET A 575 7.61 -11.33 9.95
CA MET A 575 7.23 -10.84 8.62
C MET A 575 6.35 -11.83 7.87
N GLN A 576 6.43 -13.13 8.17
CA GLN A 576 5.72 -14.19 7.42
C GLN A 576 4.22 -13.94 7.37
N ASN A 577 3.65 -13.55 8.51
CA ASN A 577 2.21 -13.36 8.65
C ASN A 577 1.74 -11.90 8.66
N SER A 578 2.67 -10.96 8.50
CA SER A 578 2.37 -9.53 8.60
C SER A 578 2.05 -8.92 7.23
N PRO A 579 1.12 -7.95 7.17
CA PRO A 579 0.97 -7.10 6.00
C PRO A 579 2.31 -6.48 5.60
N VAL A 580 2.66 -6.53 4.31
CA VAL A 580 3.90 -5.91 3.82
C VAL A 580 3.82 -4.39 3.71
N LEU A 581 2.61 -3.83 3.63
CA LEU A 581 2.39 -2.38 3.55
C LEU A 581 1.56 -1.91 4.75
N ASP A 582 2.08 -0.91 5.47
CA ASP A 582 1.31 -0.17 6.47
C ASP A 582 0.47 0.94 5.81
N GLU A 583 -0.44 1.53 6.59
CA GLU A 583 -1.33 2.60 6.11
C GLU A 583 -0.56 3.83 5.59
N THR A 584 0.58 4.15 6.20
CA THR A 584 1.40 5.30 5.79
C THR A 584 1.99 5.07 4.39
N LEU A 585 2.52 3.88 4.12
CA LEU A 585 3.00 3.49 2.80
C LEU A 585 1.87 3.44 1.78
N LEU A 586 0.70 2.90 2.14
CA LEU A 586 -0.47 2.87 1.25
C LEU A 586 -0.91 4.26 0.81
N HIS A 587 -0.96 5.24 1.72
CA HIS A 587 -1.28 6.63 1.36
C HIS A 587 -0.23 7.23 0.42
N ARG A 588 1.06 7.01 0.68
CA ARG A 588 2.14 7.52 -0.17
C ARG A 588 2.13 6.88 -1.56
N LEU A 589 1.85 5.57 -1.64
CA LEU A 589 1.71 4.84 -2.89
C LEU A 589 0.48 5.29 -3.67
N TYR A 590 -0.63 5.58 -2.98
CA TYR A 590 -1.81 6.14 -3.60
C TYR A 590 -1.52 7.49 -4.27
N LEU A 591 -0.88 8.42 -3.54
CA LEU A 591 -0.46 9.70 -4.12
C LEU A 591 0.47 9.52 -5.32
N TRP A 592 1.47 8.63 -5.20
CA TRP A 592 2.39 8.36 -6.29
C TRP A 592 1.70 7.79 -7.53
N GLY A 593 0.76 6.86 -7.33
CA GLY A 593 -0.03 6.30 -8.42
C GLY A 593 -0.88 7.36 -9.13
N VAL A 594 -1.51 8.28 -8.39
CA VAL A 594 -2.26 9.41 -8.97
C VAL A 594 -1.31 10.34 -9.73
N ILE A 595 -0.18 10.72 -9.13
CA ILE A 595 0.83 11.58 -9.78
C ILE A 595 1.28 10.95 -11.10
N GLY A 596 1.64 9.66 -11.10
CA GLY A 596 2.08 8.98 -12.31
C GLY A 596 0.98 8.91 -13.37
N GLU A 597 -0.25 8.54 -13.02
CA GLU A 597 -1.38 8.57 -13.96
C GLU A 597 -1.59 9.96 -14.57
N LYS A 598 -1.65 10.99 -13.72
CA LYS A 598 -1.80 12.38 -14.14
C LYS A 598 -0.56 12.93 -14.83
N PHE A 599 0.58 12.23 -14.81
CA PHE A 599 1.78 12.59 -15.56
C PHE A 599 1.86 11.86 -16.92
N PHE A 600 1.35 10.63 -17.02
CA PHE A 600 1.30 9.83 -18.25
C PHE A 600 -0.03 9.98 -19.00
N ASP A 601 -0.37 11.21 -19.39
CA ASP A 601 -1.56 11.58 -20.17
C ASP A 601 -2.92 11.16 -19.58
N ASN A 602 -3.05 11.12 -18.24
CA ASN A 602 -4.26 10.63 -17.57
C ASN A 602 -4.60 9.17 -17.94
N HIS A 603 -3.62 8.40 -18.41
CA HIS A 603 -3.79 6.98 -18.66
C HIS A 603 -3.45 6.22 -17.37
N PRO A 604 -4.21 5.16 -17.05
CA PRO A 604 -3.81 4.25 -16.00
C PRO A 604 -2.39 3.74 -16.22
N THR A 605 -1.62 3.57 -15.15
CA THR A 605 -0.21 3.19 -15.20
C THR A 605 0.04 1.91 -14.44
N ASP A 606 0.84 1.04 -15.03
CA ASP A 606 1.43 -0.16 -14.43
C ASP A 606 2.86 0.20 -13.99
N MET A 607 3.10 0.18 -12.68
CA MET A 607 4.37 0.57 -12.08
C MET A 607 4.99 -0.58 -11.31
N GLU A 608 6.28 -0.81 -11.52
CA GLU A 608 7.10 -1.64 -10.64
C GLU A 608 7.84 -0.73 -9.66
N ILE A 609 7.74 -1.03 -8.37
CA ILE A 609 8.26 -0.21 -7.28
C ILE A 609 8.99 -1.11 -6.29
N VAL A 610 10.11 -0.63 -5.79
CA VAL A 610 10.83 -1.23 -4.66
C VAL A 610 10.80 -0.25 -3.50
N ILE A 611 10.51 -0.71 -2.29
CA ILE A 611 10.60 0.09 -1.07
C ILE A 611 11.71 -0.48 -0.22
N LYS A 612 12.69 0.34 0.16
CA LYS A 612 13.77 -0.03 1.09
C LYS A 612 13.83 0.99 2.22
N GLY A 613 13.70 0.51 3.46
CA GLY A 613 13.43 1.39 4.61
C GLY A 613 12.14 2.19 4.41
N LYS A 614 12.24 3.52 4.35
CA LYS A 614 11.11 4.44 4.11
C LYS A 614 11.10 5.03 2.70
N THR A 615 12.06 4.66 1.85
CA THR A 615 12.22 5.26 0.52
C THR A 615 11.52 4.41 -0.53
N ILE A 616 10.72 5.06 -1.35
CA ILE A 616 10.03 4.45 -2.50
C ILE A 616 10.92 4.64 -3.72
N PHE A 617 11.24 3.54 -4.40
CA PHE A 617 12.04 3.51 -5.62
C PHE A 617 11.18 3.03 -6.79
N PRO A 618 10.59 3.94 -7.59
CA PRO A 618 9.99 3.57 -8.86
C PRO A 618 11.08 3.04 -9.79
N VAL A 619 10.97 1.77 -10.21
CA VAL A 619 11.96 1.10 -11.04
C VAL A 619 11.46 0.81 -12.45
N GLN A 620 10.15 0.93 -12.69
CA GLN A 620 9.55 0.93 -14.02
C GLN A 620 8.17 1.60 -13.96
N ALA A 621 7.76 2.25 -15.04
CA ALA A 621 6.35 2.55 -15.28
C ALA A 621 6.01 2.52 -16.76
N ARG A 622 4.80 2.09 -17.06
CA ARG A 622 4.21 2.10 -18.40
C ARG A 622 2.71 2.35 -18.33
N PRO A 623 2.09 2.93 -19.37
CA PRO A 623 0.64 2.95 -19.48
C PRO A 623 0.08 1.52 -19.49
N VAL A 624 -1.07 1.32 -18.85
CA VAL A 624 -1.82 0.06 -18.92
C VAL A 624 -2.39 -0.06 -20.33
N ASN A 625 -2.04 -1.14 -21.01
CA ASN A 625 -2.58 -1.47 -22.33
C ASN A 625 -3.58 -2.62 -22.20
N ARG A 626 -4.86 -2.28 -22.05
CA ARG A 626 -5.97 -3.24 -21.99
C ARG A 626 -7.12 -2.72 -22.85
N PRO A 627 -7.84 -3.61 -23.56
CA PRO A 627 -9.05 -3.21 -24.25
C PRO A 627 -10.11 -2.77 -23.23
N ASP A 628 -10.96 -1.84 -23.65
CA ASP A 628 -12.12 -1.45 -22.85
C ASP A 628 -13.02 -2.67 -22.57
N LEU A 629 -13.59 -2.69 -21.37
CA LEU A 629 -14.62 -3.66 -21.05
C LEU A 629 -15.90 -3.35 -21.83
N LEU A 630 -16.45 -4.38 -22.46
CA LEU A 630 -17.76 -4.39 -23.10
C LEU A 630 -18.67 -5.35 -22.33
N PRO A 631 -19.02 -5.03 -21.07
CA PRO A 631 -19.59 -5.99 -20.16
C PRO A 631 -20.96 -6.47 -20.65
N THR A 632 -21.09 -7.77 -20.86
CA THR A 632 -22.37 -8.43 -21.10
C THR A 632 -22.43 -9.73 -20.31
N TYR A 633 -23.64 -10.17 -19.98
CA TYR A 633 -23.88 -11.39 -19.19
C TYR A 633 -25.10 -12.16 -19.72
N VAL A 634 -25.17 -13.45 -19.39
CA VAL A 634 -26.34 -14.29 -19.70
C VAL A 634 -27.46 -13.99 -18.71
N ASP A 635 -28.60 -13.50 -19.19
CA ASP A 635 -29.70 -13.02 -18.35
C ASP A 635 -30.58 -14.17 -17.85
N LEU A 636 -30.20 -14.71 -16.69
CA LEU A 636 -30.90 -15.82 -16.05
C LEU A 636 -32.37 -15.51 -15.73
N LYS A 637 -32.78 -14.23 -15.60
CA LYS A 637 -34.20 -13.89 -15.39
C LYS A 637 -35.02 -14.11 -16.64
N LYS A 638 -34.50 -13.68 -17.79
CA LYS A 638 -35.16 -13.90 -19.08
C LYS A 638 -35.31 -15.40 -19.34
N ILE A 639 -34.30 -16.19 -18.97
CA ILE A 639 -34.31 -17.65 -19.12
C ILE A 639 -35.32 -18.29 -18.16
N ALA A 640 -35.36 -17.88 -16.89
CA ALA A 640 -36.30 -18.41 -15.89
C ALA A 640 -37.77 -18.13 -16.24
N ALA A 641 -38.04 -17.14 -17.09
CA ALA A 641 -39.38 -16.83 -17.59
C ALA A 641 -39.83 -17.75 -18.75
N LEU A 642 -38.96 -18.61 -19.28
CA LEU A 642 -39.30 -19.56 -20.34
C LEU A 642 -40.02 -20.78 -19.79
N SER A 643 -40.92 -21.35 -20.61
CA SER A 643 -41.54 -22.64 -20.32
C SER A 643 -40.53 -23.79 -20.38
N GLU A 644 -39.45 -23.63 -21.16
CA GLU A 644 -38.38 -24.61 -21.33
C GLU A 644 -37.01 -23.94 -21.18
N ASN A 645 -36.11 -24.55 -20.41
CA ASN A 645 -34.80 -23.99 -20.12
C ASN A 645 -33.83 -24.20 -21.29
N SER A 646 -33.40 -23.11 -21.93
CA SER A 646 -32.41 -23.16 -23.02
C SER A 646 -31.01 -23.57 -22.57
N ILE A 647 -30.71 -23.52 -21.26
CA ILE A 647 -29.45 -24.05 -20.70
C ILE A 647 -29.66 -25.51 -20.28
N THR A 648 -29.12 -26.44 -21.08
CA THR A 648 -29.26 -27.89 -20.84
C THR A 648 -28.17 -28.46 -19.93
N GLN A 649 -27.01 -27.80 -19.88
CA GLN A 649 -25.91 -28.16 -18.99
C GLN A 649 -25.11 -26.91 -18.60
N LYS A 650 -24.55 -26.91 -17.38
CA LYS A 650 -23.74 -25.80 -16.86
C LYS A 650 -22.47 -26.33 -16.20
N ILE A 651 -21.34 -25.66 -16.47
CA ILE A 651 -20.08 -25.84 -15.73
C ILE A 651 -19.72 -24.51 -15.07
N GLN A 652 -19.31 -24.56 -13.81
CA GLN A 652 -18.77 -23.43 -13.07
C GLN A 652 -17.24 -23.48 -13.09
N GLY A 653 -16.61 -22.37 -13.45
CA GLY A 653 -15.18 -22.12 -13.37
C GLY A 653 -14.87 -20.86 -12.54
N GLU A 654 -13.58 -20.58 -12.42
CA GLU A 654 -13.05 -19.33 -11.87
C GLU A 654 -12.47 -18.47 -12.99
N VAL A 655 -12.71 -17.16 -12.95
CA VAL A 655 -12.19 -16.23 -13.98
C VAL A 655 -10.80 -15.74 -13.55
N ILE A 656 -9.78 -16.02 -14.37
CA ILE A 656 -8.44 -15.45 -14.20
C ILE A 656 -8.35 -14.11 -14.93
N VAL A 657 -8.69 -14.13 -16.23
CA VAL A 657 -8.68 -12.96 -17.11
C VAL A 657 -10.10 -12.77 -17.63
N PRO A 658 -10.74 -11.61 -17.40
CA PRO A 658 -12.11 -11.38 -17.87
C PRO A 658 -12.18 -11.14 -19.40
N GLY A 659 -11.05 -10.90 -20.05
CA GLY A 659 -10.98 -10.48 -21.45
C GLY A 659 -11.72 -9.15 -21.64
N LYS A 660 -12.65 -9.09 -22.60
CA LYS A 660 -13.54 -7.94 -22.80
C LYS A 660 -14.71 -7.87 -21.82
N GLY A 661 -14.86 -8.84 -20.91
CA GLY A 661 -15.98 -8.90 -19.96
C GLY A 661 -17.34 -9.23 -20.60
N SER A 662 -17.36 -9.62 -21.88
CA SER A 662 -18.55 -9.97 -22.64
C SER A 662 -18.82 -11.47 -22.63
N VAL A 663 -20.08 -11.86 -22.76
CA VAL A 663 -20.47 -13.23 -23.13
C VAL A 663 -19.81 -13.61 -24.44
N VAL A 664 -19.20 -14.80 -24.47
CA VAL A 664 -18.58 -15.36 -25.67
C VAL A 664 -19.37 -16.58 -26.13
N ALA A 665 -19.79 -16.59 -27.39
CA ALA A 665 -20.41 -17.75 -28.03
C ALA A 665 -19.35 -18.63 -28.70
N ILE A 666 -19.32 -19.89 -28.29
CA ILE A 666 -18.46 -20.94 -28.84
C ILE A 666 -19.33 -21.86 -29.69
N GLU A 667 -19.13 -21.79 -30.99
CA GLU A 667 -19.89 -22.56 -31.98
C GLU A 667 -19.15 -23.83 -32.39
N ASN A 668 -17.83 -23.83 -32.24
CA ASN A 668 -16.97 -24.97 -32.52
C ASN A 668 -16.07 -25.21 -31.30
N PRO A 669 -15.97 -26.46 -30.78
CA PRO A 669 -15.06 -26.80 -29.69
C PRO A 669 -13.61 -26.33 -29.89
N GLU A 670 -13.14 -26.24 -31.14
CA GLU A 670 -11.80 -25.79 -31.48
C GLU A 670 -11.54 -24.29 -31.21
N GLU A 671 -12.59 -23.51 -30.92
CA GLU A 671 -12.48 -22.10 -30.51
C GLU A 671 -12.06 -21.94 -29.03
N ILE A 672 -11.99 -23.04 -28.27
CA ILE A 672 -11.48 -23.05 -26.89
C ILE A 672 -10.08 -23.68 -26.87
N LEU A 673 -9.13 -22.98 -26.26
CA LEU A 673 -7.80 -23.52 -25.98
C LEU A 673 -7.74 -24.12 -24.58
N PHE A 674 -7.39 -25.40 -24.50
CA PHE A 674 -7.15 -26.10 -23.24
C PHE A 674 -5.66 -26.22 -22.97
N ALA A 675 -5.26 -25.89 -21.75
CA ALA A 675 -3.88 -26.07 -21.31
C ALA A 675 -3.82 -26.35 -19.80
N PRO A 676 -2.74 -26.93 -19.26
CA PRO A 676 -2.58 -27.07 -17.82
C PRO A 676 -2.46 -25.72 -17.11
N THR A 677 -1.62 -24.82 -17.64
CA THR A 677 -1.35 -23.49 -17.12
C THR A 677 -1.57 -22.41 -18.19
N LEU A 678 -1.60 -21.13 -17.80
CA LEU A 678 -1.67 -20.05 -18.80
C LEU A 678 -0.37 -19.93 -19.60
N LYS A 679 0.76 -20.34 -19.04
CA LYS A 679 2.02 -20.37 -19.79
C LYS A 679 1.96 -21.38 -20.95
N ASP A 680 1.47 -22.58 -20.67
CA ASP A 680 1.26 -23.61 -21.70
C ASP A 680 0.25 -23.15 -22.76
N ALA A 681 -0.78 -22.39 -22.36
CA ALA A 681 -1.75 -21.81 -23.28
C ALA A 681 -1.11 -20.75 -24.20
N GLU A 682 -0.28 -19.87 -23.66
CA GLU A 682 0.43 -18.85 -24.44
C GLU A 682 1.33 -19.47 -25.53
N ASP A 683 2.05 -20.54 -25.18
CA ASP A 683 2.93 -21.27 -26.10
C ASP A 683 2.11 -22.02 -27.19
N ALA A 684 0.88 -22.46 -26.88
CA ALA A 684 -0.02 -23.13 -27.83
C ALA A 684 -0.93 -22.20 -28.65
N PHE A 685 -1.05 -20.92 -28.24
CA PHE A 685 -1.97 -19.94 -28.81
C PHE A 685 -1.92 -19.72 -30.34
N PRO A 686 -0.75 -19.73 -31.03
CA PRO A 686 -0.69 -19.38 -32.46
C PRO A 686 -1.41 -20.36 -33.41
N LYS A 687 -1.98 -21.46 -32.92
CA LYS A 687 -2.50 -22.56 -33.74
C LYS A 687 -3.88 -22.26 -34.35
N LYS A 688 -4.74 -21.46 -33.69
CA LYS A 688 -6.14 -21.20 -34.11
C LYS A 688 -6.64 -19.84 -33.60
N ALA A 689 -7.78 -19.36 -34.13
CA ALA A 689 -8.48 -18.19 -33.61
C ALA A 689 -9.28 -18.57 -32.34
N TYR A 690 -8.59 -18.81 -31.23
CA TYR A 690 -9.21 -19.11 -29.95
C TYR A 690 -9.98 -17.88 -29.42
N LYS A 691 -11.20 -18.11 -28.95
CA LYS A 691 -12.06 -17.09 -28.33
C LYS A 691 -11.97 -17.13 -26.79
N VAL A 692 -11.63 -18.27 -26.21
CA VAL A 692 -11.55 -18.50 -24.76
C VAL A 692 -10.37 -19.42 -24.46
N VAL A 693 -9.67 -19.17 -23.36
CA VAL A 693 -8.66 -20.08 -22.80
C VAL A 693 -9.22 -20.71 -21.53
N VAL A 694 -9.08 -22.02 -21.40
CA VAL A 694 -9.41 -22.74 -20.18
C VAL A 694 -8.18 -23.49 -19.69
N VAL A 695 -7.86 -23.27 -18.42
CA VAL A 695 -6.75 -23.94 -17.73
C VAL A 695 -7.25 -24.82 -16.61
N SER A 696 -6.48 -25.85 -16.25
CA SER A 696 -6.81 -26.70 -15.10
C SER A 696 -6.19 -26.22 -13.78
N GLN A 697 -5.16 -25.37 -13.85
CA GLN A 697 -4.47 -24.83 -12.69
C GLN A 697 -4.65 -23.31 -12.56
N PRO A 698 -4.73 -22.77 -11.34
CA PRO A 698 -4.78 -21.32 -11.13
C PRO A 698 -3.43 -20.65 -11.44
N GLU A 699 -3.48 -19.36 -11.77
CA GLU A 699 -2.30 -18.54 -12.10
C GLU A 699 -2.33 -17.24 -11.26
N PRO A 700 -1.19 -16.71 -10.79
CA PRO A 700 -1.17 -15.42 -10.09
C PRO A 700 -1.65 -14.26 -10.96
N ASP A 701 -2.39 -13.31 -10.36
CA ASP A 701 -3.02 -12.18 -11.06
C ASP A 701 -2.05 -11.22 -11.78
N ASN A 702 -0.74 -11.28 -11.48
CA ASN A 702 0.30 -10.44 -12.11
C ASN A 702 1.30 -11.23 -12.94
N SER A 703 1.04 -12.51 -13.21
CA SER A 703 1.94 -13.30 -14.04
C SER A 703 2.02 -12.74 -15.46
N HIS A 704 3.14 -12.97 -16.14
CA HIS A 704 3.30 -12.54 -17.54
C HIS A 704 2.19 -13.07 -18.47
N PRO A 705 1.77 -14.35 -18.41
CA PRO A 705 0.66 -14.83 -19.23
C PRO A 705 -0.66 -14.09 -18.95
N VAL A 706 -0.97 -13.76 -17.69
CA VAL A 706 -2.17 -12.99 -17.33
C VAL A 706 -2.15 -11.61 -17.98
N VAL A 707 -1.01 -10.91 -17.91
CA VAL A 707 -0.83 -9.60 -18.56
C VAL A 707 -1.00 -9.70 -20.07
N ASN A 708 -0.39 -10.71 -20.71
CA ASN A 708 -0.45 -10.89 -22.16
C ASN A 708 -1.86 -11.23 -22.65
N PHE A 709 -2.55 -12.20 -22.04
CA PHE A 709 -3.94 -12.52 -22.39
C PHE A 709 -4.92 -11.38 -22.09
N SER A 710 -4.69 -10.62 -21.01
CA SER A 710 -5.45 -9.40 -20.73
C SER A 710 -5.27 -8.35 -21.82
N GLY A 711 -4.05 -8.17 -22.33
CA GLY A 711 -3.77 -7.27 -23.46
C GLY A 711 -4.44 -7.72 -24.76
N LEU A 712 -4.55 -9.03 -24.99
CA LEU A 712 -5.27 -9.60 -26.14
C LEU A 712 -6.81 -9.52 -26.00
N GLY A 713 -7.32 -9.22 -24.80
CA GLY A 713 -8.75 -9.18 -24.52
C GLY A 713 -9.42 -10.56 -24.54
N ILE A 714 -8.66 -11.63 -24.30
CA ILE A 714 -9.13 -13.01 -24.34
C ILE A 714 -9.46 -13.46 -22.92
N PRO A 715 -10.69 -13.95 -22.66
CA PRO A 715 -11.04 -14.47 -21.35
C PRO A 715 -10.31 -15.79 -21.06
N CYS A 716 -9.87 -15.93 -19.82
CA CYS A 716 -9.20 -17.12 -19.31
C CYS A 716 -9.91 -17.61 -18.04
N LEU A 717 -10.26 -18.90 -17.99
CA LEU A 717 -10.94 -19.52 -16.86
C LEU A 717 -10.18 -20.73 -16.31
N VAL A 718 -10.23 -20.94 -14.99
CA VAL A 718 -9.83 -22.20 -14.35
C VAL A 718 -11.04 -23.13 -14.28
N ILE A 719 -10.94 -24.30 -14.91
CA ILE A 719 -11.93 -25.38 -14.82
C ILE A 719 -11.16 -26.69 -14.60
N PRO A 720 -11.13 -27.24 -13.37
CA PRO A 720 -10.30 -28.41 -13.07
C PRO A 720 -10.69 -29.68 -13.84
N GLN A 721 -11.98 -29.90 -14.11
CA GLN A 721 -12.50 -31.10 -14.77
C GLN A 721 -13.88 -30.89 -15.39
N GLY A 722 -14.32 -31.85 -16.22
CA GLY A 722 -15.70 -31.94 -16.74
C GLY A 722 -15.97 -31.25 -18.08
N ILE A 723 -15.02 -30.44 -18.58
CA ILE A 723 -15.24 -29.67 -19.80
C ILE A 723 -15.37 -30.50 -21.08
N GLN A 724 -14.64 -31.61 -21.19
CA GLN A 724 -14.67 -32.44 -22.39
C GLN A 724 -16.07 -33.02 -22.67
N GLU A 725 -16.82 -33.36 -21.62
CA GLU A 725 -18.19 -33.85 -21.76
C GLU A 725 -19.12 -32.77 -22.34
N LEU A 726 -18.94 -31.51 -21.93
CA LEU A 726 -19.69 -30.37 -22.46
C LEU A 726 -19.37 -30.12 -23.94
N LEU A 727 -18.09 -30.16 -24.31
CA LEU A 727 -17.63 -29.92 -25.68
C LEU A 727 -18.15 -30.95 -26.68
N ASN A 728 -18.21 -32.22 -26.27
CA ASN A 728 -18.71 -33.31 -27.11
C ASN A 728 -20.20 -33.16 -27.47
N LYS A 729 -20.92 -32.25 -26.80
CA LYS A 729 -22.34 -31.94 -27.05
C LYS A 729 -22.53 -30.68 -27.90
N VAL A 730 -21.46 -29.99 -28.31
CA VAL A 730 -21.55 -28.83 -29.21
C VAL A 730 -21.83 -29.33 -30.64
N ASP A 731 -22.90 -28.83 -31.25
CA ASP A 731 -23.35 -29.19 -32.59
C ASP A 731 -24.11 -28.02 -33.25
N ASN A 732 -24.78 -28.26 -34.38
CA ASN A 732 -25.54 -27.20 -35.07
C ASN A 732 -26.72 -26.65 -34.24
N ASN A 733 -27.22 -27.41 -33.27
CA ASN A 733 -28.32 -27.04 -32.37
C ASN A 733 -27.81 -26.56 -31.01
N HIS A 734 -26.58 -26.88 -30.62
CA HIS A 734 -26.03 -26.56 -29.32
C HIS A 734 -24.72 -25.77 -29.41
N LEU A 735 -24.67 -24.61 -28.77
CA LEU A 735 -23.43 -23.84 -28.58
C LEU A 735 -23.03 -23.81 -27.11
N ILE A 736 -21.80 -23.36 -26.80
CA ILE A 736 -21.45 -22.98 -25.41
C ILE A 736 -21.48 -21.45 -25.28
N ALA A 737 -22.31 -20.95 -24.37
CA ALA A 737 -22.33 -19.57 -23.94
C ALA A 737 -21.45 -19.40 -22.70
N VAL A 738 -20.32 -18.73 -22.87
CA VAL A 738 -19.37 -18.44 -21.79
C VAL A 738 -19.72 -17.09 -21.17
N ASP A 739 -20.33 -17.12 -19.99
CA ASP A 739 -20.54 -15.92 -19.17
C ASP A 739 -19.28 -15.67 -18.34
N VAL A 740 -18.42 -14.79 -18.85
CA VAL A 740 -17.13 -14.46 -18.24
C VAL A 740 -17.27 -13.66 -16.94
N GLN A 741 -18.42 -13.04 -16.65
CA GLN A 741 -18.62 -12.33 -15.39
C GLN A 741 -18.93 -13.31 -14.26
N ARG A 742 -19.68 -14.37 -14.57
CA ARG A 742 -20.03 -15.42 -13.61
C ARG A 742 -19.06 -16.59 -13.61
N GLY A 743 -18.15 -16.65 -14.59
CA GLY A 743 -17.26 -17.78 -14.78
C GLY A 743 -18.00 -19.06 -15.16
N THR A 744 -19.09 -18.97 -15.94
CA THR A 744 -19.91 -20.16 -16.27
C THR A 744 -19.87 -20.47 -17.75
N LEU A 745 -19.82 -21.76 -18.07
CA LEU A 745 -20.00 -22.29 -19.42
C LEU A 745 -21.36 -22.99 -19.48
N ASN A 746 -22.25 -22.47 -20.32
CA ASN A 746 -23.62 -22.95 -20.44
C ASN A 746 -23.82 -23.58 -21.81
N LEU A 747 -24.18 -24.86 -21.87
CA LEU A 747 -24.60 -25.51 -23.12
C LEU A 747 -25.99 -25.00 -23.47
N TRP A 748 -26.09 -24.31 -24.59
CA TRP A 748 -27.26 -23.56 -25.02
C TRP A 748 -27.96 -24.24 -26.18
N ASP A 749 -29.24 -24.59 -26.04
CA ASP A 749 -30.07 -25.17 -27.11
C ASP A 749 -30.71 -24.07 -27.98
N ARG A 750 -30.17 -23.92 -29.20
CA ARG A 750 -30.60 -22.96 -30.21
C ARG A 750 -32.01 -23.22 -30.75
N ARG A 751 -32.52 -24.44 -30.58
CA ARG A 751 -33.88 -24.80 -31.02
C ARG A 751 -34.94 -24.18 -30.14
N LEU A 752 -34.61 -23.98 -28.86
CA LEU A 752 -35.50 -23.38 -27.88
C LEU A 752 -35.47 -21.85 -27.96
N SER A 753 -34.28 -21.26 -28.11
CA SER A 753 -34.15 -19.81 -28.23
C SER A 753 -32.78 -19.34 -28.75
N SER A 754 -32.72 -18.10 -29.28
CA SER A 754 -31.47 -17.46 -29.70
C SER A 754 -30.71 -16.91 -28.50
N LEU A 755 -29.39 -17.17 -28.39
CA LEU A 755 -28.57 -16.67 -27.28
C LEU A 755 -28.62 -15.14 -27.15
N ASP A 756 -28.60 -14.41 -28.27
CA ASP A 756 -28.52 -12.94 -28.29
C ASP A 756 -29.70 -12.27 -27.57
N ASP A 757 -30.88 -12.88 -27.58
CA ASP A 757 -32.09 -12.36 -26.90
C ASP A 757 -31.93 -12.39 -25.36
N TYR A 758 -31.05 -13.26 -24.87
CA TYR A 758 -30.76 -13.47 -23.45
C TYR A 758 -29.42 -12.89 -23.02
N ILE A 759 -28.70 -12.22 -23.91
CA ILE A 759 -27.54 -11.42 -23.51
C ILE A 759 -28.04 -10.04 -23.07
N SER A 760 -27.65 -9.63 -21.86
CA SER A 760 -27.92 -8.30 -21.34
C SER A 760 -26.62 -7.52 -21.19
N LYS A 761 -26.67 -6.21 -21.46
CA LYS A 761 -25.53 -5.29 -21.30
C LYS A 761 -25.33 -4.90 -19.83
N GLY A 762 -24.10 -4.60 -19.45
CA GLY A 762 -23.71 -4.17 -18.11
C GLY A 762 -23.18 -5.31 -17.23
N PHE A 763 -23.15 -5.09 -15.92
CA PHE A 763 -22.64 -6.06 -14.95
C PHE A 763 -23.77 -6.82 -14.27
N ALA A 764 -23.61 -8.14 -14.19
CA ALA A 764 -24.35 -8.99 -13.28
C ALA A 764 -23.56 -9.31 -11.99
N VAL A 765 -22.24 -9.22 -12.05
CA VAL A 765 -21.32 -9.45 -10.92
C VAL A 765 -20.25 -8.37 -10.95
N HIS A 766 -19.85 -7.89 -9.78
CA HIS A 766 -18.72 -6.98 -9.67
C HIS A 766 -17.43 -7.70 -10.11
N PRO A 767 -16.63 -7.15 -11.05
CA PRO A 767 -15.46 -7.83 -11.61
C PRO A 767 -14.24 -7.83 -10.68
N ALA A 768 -14.22 -6.98 -9.64
CA ALA A 768 -13.13 -7.01 -8.65
C ALA A 768 -13.09 -8.31 -7.83
N LYS A 769 -11.89 -8.90 -7.76
CA LYS A 769 -11.57 -9.97 -6.82
C LYS A 769 -11.42 -9.37 -5.42
N ILE A 770 -12.54 -9.21 -4.73
CA ILE A 770 -12.56 -8.66 -3.37
C ILE A 770 -12.18 -9.74 -2.37
N ALA A 771 -11.17 -9.43 -1.58
CA ALA A 771 -10.67 -10.26 -0.49
C ALA A 771 -10.43 -9.36 0.71
N ILE A 772 -10.94 -9.77 1.88
CA ILE A 772 -10.93 -8.93 3.07
C ILE A 772 -10.28 -9.69 4.21
N SER A 773 -9.09 -9.23 4.60
CA SER A 773 -8.44 -9.67 5.84
C SER A 773 -8.89 -8.78 6.98
N LEU A 774 -9.02 -9.37 8.16
CA LEU A 774 -9.17 -8.63 9.41
C LEU A 774 -7.78 -8.15 9.87
N PRO A 775 -7.66 -6.91 10.38
CA PRO A 775 -6.41 -6.36 10.88
C PRO A 775 -6.06 -6.95 12.27
N LEU A 776 -5.69 -8.23 12.29
CA LEU A 776 -5.44 -8.99 13.50
C LEU A 776 -3.95 -9.15 13.74
N ALA A 777 -3.51 -8.94 14.99
CA ALA A 777 -2.11 -9.16 15.39
C ALA A 777 -1.70 -10.64 15.33
N ALA A 778 -2.67 -11.55 15.44
CA ALA A 778 -2.47 -12.99 15.34
C ALA A 778 -3.72 -13.66 14.76
N THR A 779 -3.53 -14.73 13.99
CA THR A 779 -4.61 -15.52 13.41
C THR A 779 -4.72 -16.86 14.14
N LEU A 780 -5.94 -17.29 14.42
CA LEU A 780 -6.22 -18.66 14.85
C LEU A 780 -6.47 -19.55 13.62
N PRO A 781 -5.83 -20.74 13.55
CA PRO A 781 -6.18 -21.72 12.54
C PRO A 781 -7.60 -22.21 12.79
N ILE A 782 -8.44 -22.18 11.75
CA ILE A 782 -9.81 -22.68 11.81
C ILE A 782 -9.82 -24.08 11.21
N ARG A 783 -10.39 -25.04 11.94
CA ARG A 783 -10.68 -26.35 11.35
C ARG A 783 -11.72 -26.13 10.25
N GLN A 784 -11.40 -26.53 9.03
CA GLN A 784 -12.35 -26.55 7.92
C GLN A 784 -13.38 -27.68 8.14
N GLU A 785 -14.19 -27.57 9.20
CA GLU A 785 -15.44 -28.29 9.31
C GLU A 785 -16.44 -27.49 8.48
N GLY A 786 -16.54 -27.84 7.19
CA GLY A 786 -17.31 -27.10 6.19
C GLY A 786 -18.76 -26.92 6.62
N GLN A 787 -19.06 -25.79 7.24
CA GLN A 787 -20.44 -25.39 7.45
C GLN A 787 -20.90 -24.69 6.18
N ASP A 788 -21.76 -25.38 5.43
CA ASP A 788 -22.36 -24.78 4.25
C ASP A 788 -23.24 -23.60 4.66
N VAL A 789 -23.06 -22.48 3.96
CA VAL A 789 -24.00 -21.35 4.02
C VAL A 789 -25.40 -21.87 3.65
N PRO A 790 -26.44 -21.59 4.45
CA PRO A 790 -27.80 -22.01 4.12
C PRO A 790 -28.23 -21.50 2.73
N GLN A 791 -28.95 -22.32 1.98
CA GLN A 791 -29.35 -21.97 0.60
C GLN A 791 -30.19 -20.69 0.56
N GLU A 792 -31.05 -20.46 1.56
CA GLU A 792 -31.83 -19.23 1.72
C GLU A 792 -30.97 -17.96 1.70
N ILE A 793 -29.77 -18.01 2.29
CA ILE A 793 -28.85 -16.87 2.36
C ILE A 793 -28.19 -16.63 1.00
N LYS A 794 -27.83 -17.71 0.29
CA LYS A 794 -27.32 -17.63 -1.09
C LYS A 794 -28.37 -17.07 -2.05
N ASP A 795 -29.62 -17.51 -1.88
CA ASP A 795 -30.76 -17.05 -2.67
C ASP A 795 -31.04 -15.57 -2.42
N LEU A 796 -31.03 -15.11 -1.16
CA LEU A 796 -31.17 -13.69 -0.82
C LEU A 796 -30.09 -12.83 -1.47
N ILE A 797 -28.82 -13.25 -1.47
CA ILE A 797 -27.75 -12.52 -2.19
C ILE A 797 -28.03 -12.47 -3.69
N LEU A 798 -28.49 -13.58 -4.28
CA LEU A 798 -28.85 -13.62 -5.69
C LEU A 798 -30.03 -12.67 -5.99
N GLU A 799 -31.05 -12.65 -5.14
CA GLU A 799 -32.21 -11.74 -5.23
C GLU A 799 -31.78 -10.28 -5.13
N ILE A 800 -30.85 -9.92 -4.24
CA ILE A 800 -30.31 -8.56 -4.15
C ILE A 800 -29.59 -8.17 -5.45
N LYS A 801 -28.68 -9.02 -5.95
CA LYS A 801 -27.94 -8.78 -7.23
C LYS A 801 -28.85 -8.69 -8.45
N SER A 802 -29.99 -9.37 -8.38
CA SER A 802 -30.99 -9.47 -9.42
C SER A 802 -32.25 -8.66 -9.11
N ALA A 803 -32.25 -7.72 -8.17
CA ALA A 803 -33.43 -6.90 -7.94
C ALA A 803 -33.76 -6.04 -9.18
N ALA A 804 -35.04 -5.79 -9.43
CA ALA A 804 -35.47 -4.93 -10.54
C ALA A 804 -35.35 -3.44 -10.19
N THR A 805 -35.45 -3.10 -8.91
CA THR A 805 -35.31 -1.73 -8.39
C THR A 805 -34.44 -1.73 -7.14
N GLN A 806 -33.92 -0.56 -6.78
CA GLN A 806 -33.09 -0.39 -5.57
C GLN A 806 -33.90 -0.60 -4.29
N GLU A 807 -35.19 -0.26 -4.28
CA GLU A 807 -36.08 -0.47 -3.14
C GLU A 807 -36.27 -1.96 -2.85
N VAL A 808 -36.44 -2.77 -3.90
CA VAL A 808 -36.53 -4.23 -3.78
C VAL A 808 -35.20 -4.79 -3.28
N ALA A 809 -34.07 -4.32 -3.82
CA ALA A 809 -32.75 -4.73 -3.35
C ALA A 809 -32.52 -4.39 -1.88
N ALA A 810 -32.87 -3.17 -1.45
CA ALA A 810 -32.77 -2.70 -0.07
C ALA A 810 -33.65 -3.52 0.87
N ALA A 811 -34.87 -3.86 0.47
CA ALA A 811 -35.76 -4.71 1.26
C ALA A 811 -35.14 -6.10 1.47
N LYS A 812 -34.60 -6.71 0.41
CA LYS A 812 -33.91 -8.00 0.48
C LYS A 812 -32.61 -7.96 1.26
N LEU A 813 -31.88 -6.83 1.21
CA LEU A 813 -30.70 -6.60 2.03
C LEU A 813 -31.05 -6.56 3.53
N ARG A 814 -32.14 -5.88 3.91
CA ARG A 814 -32.64 -5.86 5.30
C ARG A 814 -33.12 -7.24 5.75
N GLU A 815 -33.81 -7.97 4.87
CA GLU A 815 -34.22 -9.36 5.13
C GLU A 815 -32.99 -10.24 5.40
N LEU A 816 -31.94 -10.14 4.59
CA LEU A 816 -30.67 -10.83 4.80
C LEU A 816 -30.05 -10.45 6.15
N ARG A 817 -29.95 -9.15 6.49
CA ARG A 817 -29.42 -8.64 7.77
C ARG A 817 -30.19 -9.16 8.99
N GLN A 818 -31.49 -9.37 8.84
CA GLN A 818 -32.40 -9.87 9.89
C GLN A 818 -32.55 -11.39 9.90
N SER A 819 -31.89 -12.11 8.99
CA SER A 819 -31.96 -13.58 8.93
C SER A 819 -31.57 -14.23 10.26
N GLY A 820 -32.29 -15.28 10.64
CA GLY A 820 -32.01 -16.03 11.87
C GLY A 820 -30.59 -16.60 11.91
N TRP A 821 -30.03 -16.93 10.74
CA TRP A 821 -28.64 -17.35 10.61
C TRP A 821 -27.65 -16.27 11.05
N LEU A 822 -27.76 -15.03 10.55
CA LEU A 822 -26.88 -13.93 10.98
C LEU A 822 -27.10 -13.52 12.43
N GLN A 823 -28.34 -13.57 12.93
CA GLN A 823 -28.60 -13.33 14.36
C GLN A 823 -27.89 -14.36 15.23
N ASN A 824 -27.90 -15.64 14.84
CA ASN A 824 -27.16 -16.68 15.58
C ASN A 824 -25.64 -16.45 15.58
N VAL A 825 -25.09 -15.89 14.50
CA VAL A 825 -23.66 -15.51 14.45
C VAL A 825 -23.36 -14.39 15.45
N LYS A 826 -24.25 -13.40 15.60
CA LYS A 826 -24.13 -12.33 16.61
C LYS A 826 -24.30 -12.84 18.03
N GLU A 827 -25.28 -13.70 18.27
CA GLU A 827 -25.52 -14.32 19.59
C GLU A 827 -24.27 -15.04 20.09
N ARG A 828 -23.56 -15.77 19.22
CA ARG A 828 -22.30 -16.45 19.55
C ARG A 828 -21.17 -15.50 19.94
N GLU A 829 -21.08 -14.34 19.28
CA GLU A 829 -20.12 -13.30 19.65
C GLU A 829 -20.44 -12.74 21.05
N LEU A 830 -21.72 -12.50 21.34
CA LEU A 830 -22.18 -12.05 22.66
C LEU A 830 -21.94 -13.12 23.74
N GLU A 831 -22.19 -14.40 23.45
CA GLU A 831 -21.91 -15.52 24.37
C GLU A 831 -20.41 -15.61 24.69
N LEU A 832 -19.54 -15.48 23.68
CA LEU A 832 -18.09 -15.46 23.88
C LEU A 832 -17.67 -14.29 24.77
N ASN A 833 -18.16 -13.10 24.47
CA ASN A 833 -17.83 -11.88 25.23
C ASN A 833 -18.36 -11.93 26.66
N ALA A 834 -19.53 -12.53 26.89
CA ALA A 834 -20.05 -12.77 28.24
C ALA A 834 -19.11 -13.72 29.01
N HIS A 835 -18.64 -14.80 28.40
CA HIS A 835 -17.68 -15.70 29.03
C HIS A 835 -16.34 -15.03 29.33
N LEU A 836 -15.86 -14.12 28.48
CA LEU A 836 -14.68 -13.31 28.78
C LEU A 836 -14.82 -12.48 30.06
N GLN A 837 -16.01 -11.92 30.29
CA GLN A 837 -16.29 -11.10 31.48
C GLN A 837 -16.46 -11.93 32.75
N GLU A 838 -16.99 -13.16 32.63
CA GLU A 838 -17.15 -14.10 33.75
C GLU A 838 -15.81 -14.69 34.23
N MET A 839 -14.82 -14.78 33.35
CA MET A 839 -13.57 -15.46 33.61
C MET A 839 -12.54 -14.56 34.28
N GLN A 840 -12.05 -14.99 35.45
CA GLN A 840 -10.91 -14.33 36.11
C GLN A 840 -9.60 -14.45 35.32
N PHE A 841 -9.45 -15.53 34.54
CA PHE A 841 -8.29 -15.82 33.70
C PHE A 841 -8.79 -16.28 32.34
N VAL A 842 -8.38 -15.57 31.28
CA VAL A 842 -8.84 -15.84 29.92
C VAL A 842 -7.66 -16.37 29.09
N PRO A 843 -7.76 -17.55 28.46
CA PRO A 843 -6.74 -18.05 27.55
C PRO A 843 -6.52 -17.10 26.36
N LEU A 844 -5.27 -16.97 25.88
CA LEU A 844 -4.98 -16.10 24.74
C LEU A 844 -5.81 -16.48 23.51
N GLN A 845 -6.04 -17.76 23.27
CA GLN A 845 -6.88 -18.25 22.16
C GLN A 845 -8.32 -17.73 22.29
N LEU A 846 -8.86 -17.66 23.51
CA LEU A 846 -10.21 -17.16 23.73
C LEU A 846 -10.29 -15.64 23.49
N TRP A 847 -9.28 -14.89 23.95
CA TRP A 847 -9.14 -13.45 23.62
C TRP A 847 -9.03 -13.21 22.12
N GLN A 848 -8.18 -13.98 21.43
CA GLN A 848 -8.00 -13.88 19.97
C GLN A 848 -9.28 -14.23 19.22
N GLY A 849 -9.96 -15.31 19.62
CA GLY A 849 -11.22 -15.74 19.04
C GLY A 849 -12.34 -14.72 19.23
N ALA A 850 -12.46 -14.15 20.42
CA ALA A 850 -13.40 -13.06 20.70
C ALA A 850 -13.05 -11.79 19.91
N ALA A 851 -11.78 -11.43 19.80
CA ALA A 851 -11.35 -10.29 18.99
C ALA A 851 -11.65 -10.50 17.50
N ILE A 852 -11.41 -11.71 16.96
CA ILE A 852 -11.76 -12.10 15.59
C ILE A 852 -13.26 -11.94 15.35
N THR A 853 -14.09 -12.55 16.19
CA THR A 853 -15.56 -12.53 16.06
C THR A 853 -16.11 -11.10 16.17
N THR A 854 -15.67 -10.34 17.16
CA THR A 854 -16.05 -8.93 17.35
C THR A 854 -15.69 -8.08 16.13
N GLN A 855 -14.45 -8.18 15.63
CA GLN A 855 -14.02 -7.42 14.46
C GLN A 855 -14.77 -7.83 13.19
N LEU A 856 -15.02 -9.13 13.00
CA LEU A 856 -15.77 -9.65 11.86
C LEU A 856 -17.21 -9.14 11.87
N ILE A 857 -17.93 -9.26 13.00
CA ILE A 857 -19.29 -8.75 13.16
C ILE A 857 -19.34 -7.24 12.89
N LYS A 858 -18.39 -6.47 13.45
CA LYS A 858 -18.30 -5.03 13.19
C LYS A 858 -18.12 -4.72 11.71
N LYS A 859 -17.27 -5.47 10.99
CA LYS A 859 -17.10 -5.31 9.54
C LYS A 859 -18.35 -5.70 8.75
N ILE A 860 -19.05 -6.76 9.15
CA ILE A 860 -20.31 -7.19 8.53
C ILE A 860 -21.35 -6.09 8.68
N GLU A 861 -21.57 -5.57 9.89
CA GLU A 861 -22.55 -4.51 10.13
C GLU A 861 -22.21 -3.23 9.36
N GLY A 862 -20.94 -2.81 9.38
CA GLY A 862 -20.51 -1.65 8.59
C GLY A 862 -20.75 -1.83 7.09
N ALA A 863 -20.51 -3.03 6.55
CA ALA A 863 -20.79 -3.33 5.14
C ALA A 863 -22.30 -3.29 4.82
N PHE A 864 -23.16 -3.74 5.74
CA PHE A 864 -24.61 -3.60 5.60
C PHE A 864 -25.05 -2.13 5.63
N ASP A 865 -24.57 -1.34 6.59
CA ASP A 865 -24.91 0.08 6.71
C ASP A 865 -24.51 0.86 5.44
N GLU A 866 -23.32 0.60 4.90
CA GLU A 866 -22.87 1.19 3.65
C GLU A 866 -23.71 0.74 2.44
N ALA A 867 -24.01 -0.55 2.34
CA ALA A 867 -24.85 -1.07 1.26
C ALA A 867 -26.26 -0.45 1.31
N GLU A 868 -26.87 -0.36 2.50
CA GLU A 868 -28.17 0.28 2.69
C GLU A 868 -28.14 1.76 2.30
N ALA A 869 -27.09 2.50 2.68
CA ALA A 869 -26.91 3.90 2.27
C ALA A 869 -26.82 4.05 0.74
N VAL A 870 -26.12 3.13 0.07
CA VAL A 870 -26.03 3.09 -1.40
C VAL A 870 -27.39 2.79 -2.03
N PHE A 871 -28.14 1.80 -1.53
CA PHE A 871 -29.46 1.50 -2.07
C PHE A 871 -30.51 2.57 -1.78
N ALA A 872 -30.29 3.43 -0.77
CA ALA A 872 -31.16 4.56 -0.49
C ALA A 872 -30.96 5.74 -1.47
N THR A 873 -29.83 5.78 -2.17
CA THR A 873 -29.53 6.84 -3.14
C THR A 873 -29.99 6.45 -4.54
N ASN A 874 -30.78 7.31 -5.20
CA ASN A 874 -31.31 7.10 -6.54
C ASN A 874 -30.20 7.22 -7.62
N PHE A 875 -29.33 6.22 -7.71
CA PHE A 875 -28.31 6.13 -8.74
C PHE A 875 -28.78 5.28 -9.91
N GLN A 876 -28.49 5.70 -11.14
CA GLN A 876 -28.68 4.86 -12.33
C GLN A 876 -27.60 3.78 -12.47
N ASP A 877 -26.59 3.77 -11.59
CA ASP A 877 -25.42 2.93 -11.72
C ASP A 877 -25.54 1.60 -10.96
N ARG A 878 -25.20 0.49 -11.61
CA ARG A 878 -25.44 -0.87 -11.12
C ARG A 878 -24.24 -1.49 -10.43
N LEU A 879 -23.03 -1.07 -10.78
CA LEU A 879 -21.82 -1.73 -10.35
C LEU A 879 -21.48 -1.41 -8.87
N ARG A 880 -21.86 -0.24 -8.35
CA ARG A 880 -21.66 0.19 -6.97
C ARG A 880 -22.48 -0.64 -5.99
N PRO A 881 -23.81 -0.80 -6.19
CA PRO A 881 -24.57 -1.80 -5.45
C PRO A 881 -23.94 -3.20 -5.51
N LEU A 882 -23.50 -3.64 -6.69
CA LEU A 882 -22.87 -4.96 -6.84
C LEU A 882 -21.55 -5.07 -6.06
N PHE A 883 -20.77 -4.00 -5.95
CA PHE A 883 -19.55 -3.94 -5.15
C PHE A 883 -19.86 -4.20 -3.67
N HIS A 884 -20.78 -3.43 -3.07
CA HIS A 884 -21.12 -3.56 -1.66
C HIS A 884 -21.74 -4.93 -1.36
N VAL A 885 -22.58 -5.45 -2.26
CA VAL A 885 -23.10 -6.82 -2.14
C VAL A 885 -21.98 -7.85 -2.25
N LYS A 886 -20.97 -7.63 -3.09
CA LYS A 886 -19.80 -8.51 -3.19
C LYS A 886 -18.94 -8.46 -1.93
N VAL A 887 -18.80 -7.32 -1.28
CA VAL A 887 -18.15 -7.18 0.03
C VAL A 887 -18.89 -8.00 1.08
N ILE A 888 -20.22 -7.85 1.18
CA ILE A 888 -21.05 -8.63 2.11
C ILE A 888 -20.94 -10.13 1.81
N GLU A 889 -21.12 -10.54 0.55
CA GLU A 889 -20.95 -11.93 0.13
C GLU A 889 -19.61 -12.51 0.59
N ASN A 890 -18.52 -11.74 0.46
CA ASN A 890 -17.20 -12.20 0.91
C ASN A 890 -17.08 -12.33 2.42
N LEU A 891 -17.63 -11.37 3.18
CA LEU A 891 -17.65 -11.43 4.65
C LEU A 891 -18.55 -12.55 5.19
N LEU A 892 -19.54 -12.98 4.40
CA LEU A 892 -20.44 -14.06 4.81
C LEU A 892 -19.93 -15.44 4.39
N PHE A 893 -19.43 -15.59 3.15
CA PHE A 893 -19.28 -16.92 2.52
C PHE A 893 -17.86 -17.29 2.11
N ASN A 894 -16.91 -16.35 2.07
CA ASN A 894 -15.64 -16.60 1.40
C ASN A 894 -14.75 -17.51 2.25
N ILE A 895 -14.93 -18.82 2.07
CA ILE A 895 -14.04 -19.84 2.56
C ILE A 895 -12.70 -19.60 1.87
N PRO A 896 -11.61 -19.32 2.61
CA PRO A 896 -10.30 -19.11 2.03
C PRO A 896 -9.98 -20.29 1.09
N GLN A 897 -9.80 -20.02 -0.20
CA GLN A 897 -9.21 -21.01 -1.10
C GLN A 897 -7.92 -21.53 -0.43
N ALA A 898 -7.83 -22.85 -0.30
CA ALA A 898 -6.91 -23.58 0.57
C ALA A 898 -5.59 -22.84 0.88
N GLY A 899 -5.50 -22.27 2.09
CA GLY A 899 -4.27 -22.19 2.86
C GLY A 899 -3.28 -21.02 2.63
N LYS A 900 -3.62 -19.95 1.88
CA LYS A 900 -2.63 -18.86 1.65
C LYS A 900 -3.01 -17.46 2.12
N SER A 901 -4.27 -17.19 2.45
CA SER A 901 -4.69 -15.83 2.87
C SER A 901 -4.89 -15.79 4.38
N LEU A 902 -4.18 -14.87 5.04
CA LEU A 902 -4.17 -14.72 6.49
C LEU A 902 -5.24 -13.73 6.93
N GLY A 903 -5.87 -14.01 8.07
CA GLY A 903 -6.87 -13.11 8.63
C GLY A 903 -8.17 -13.02 7.82
N ARG A 904 -8.35 -13.87 6.80
CA ARG A 904 -9.64 -14.01 6.10
C ARG A 904 -10.56 -14.87 6.96
N TYR A 905 -11.42 -14.20 7.70
CA TYR A 905 -12.52 -14.79 8.43
C TYR A 905 -13.83 -14.38 7.78
N SER A 906 -14.79 -15.28 7.78
CA SER A 906 -16.15 -15.08 7.29
C SER A 906 -17.16 -15.56 8.33
N ALA A 907 -18.43 -15.19 8.18
CA ALA A 907 -19.47 -15.56 9.13
C ALA A 907 -19.60 -17.10 9.30
N VAL A 908 -19.32 -17.89 8.26
CA VAL A 908 -19.29 -19.36 8.37
C VAL A 908 -18.20 -19.88 9.30
N ASP A 909 -17.12 -19.12 9.50
CA ASP A 909 -16.01 -19.52 10.36
C ASP A 909 -16.31 -19.30 11.85
N ILE A 910 -17.27 -18.44 12.19
CA ILE A 910 -17.61 -18.12 13.58
C ILE A 910 -18.16 -19.35 14.30
N VAL A 911 -18.91 -20.21 13.63
CA VAL A 911 -19.50 -21.41 14.23
C VAL A 911 -18.46 -22.44 14.67
N PRO A 912 -17.56 -22.94 13.80
CA PRO A 912 -16.51 -23.86 14.20
C PRO A 912 -15.56 -23.21 15.21
N LEU A 913 -15.21 -21.93 15.03
CA LEU A 913 -14.38 -21.19 15.99
C LEU A 913 -15.05 -21.14 17.37
N HIS A 914 -16.33 -20.79 17.44
CA HIS A 914 -17.10 -20.77 18.69
C HIS A 914 -17.16 -22.16 19.32
N LYS A 915 -17.34 -23.23 18.54
CA LYS A 915 -17.35 -24.61 19.06
C LYS A 915 -16.01 -24.98 19.69
N ASP A 916 -14.90 -24.70 19.00
CA ASP A 916 -13.54 -24.96 19.51
C ASP A 916 -13.26 -24.17 20.80
N LEU A 917 -13.67 -22.90 20.82
CA LEU A 917 -13.53 -22.03 21.99
C LEU A 917 -14.46 -22.44 23.13
N LYS A 918 -15.67 -22.91 22.82
CA LYS A 918 -16.61 -23.44 23.82
C LYS A 918 -16.07 -24.70 24.48
N ILE A 919 -15.39 -25.58 23.74
CA ILE A 919 -14.70 -26.73 24.34
C ILE A 919 -13.65 -26.26 25.36
N LEU A 920 -12.90 -25.19 25.05
CA LEU A 920 -11.95 -24.59 26.00
C LEU A 920 -12.65 -23.97 27.21
N ILE A 921 -13.77 -23.29 27.00
CA ILE A 921 -14.59 -22.68 28.06
C ILE A 921 -15.19 -23.76 28.98
N ASP A 922 -15.79 -24.79 28.40
CA ASP A 922 -16.43 -25.88 29.14
C ASP A 922 -15.39 -26.73 29.86
N TYR A 923 -14.23 -26.96 29.23
CA TYR A 923 -13.06 -27.52 29.89
C TYR A 923 -12.70 -26.66 31.11
N GLN A 924 -12.50 -25.34 30.95
CA GLN A 924 -12.19 -24.44 32.04
C GLN A 924 -13.26 -24.42 33.16
N LYS A 925 -14.55 -24.53 32.81
CA LYS A 925 -15.66 -24.61 33.78
C LYS A 925 -15.69 -25.94 34.54
N ALA A 926 -15.32 -27.04 33.88
CA ALA A 926 -15.25 -28.37 34.48
C ALA A 926 -14.05 -28.54 35.43
N LEU A 927 -13.04 -27.68 35.30
CA LEU A 927 -11.87 -27.66 36.17
C LEU A 927 -12.24 -27.06 37.54
N THR A 928 -12.77 -27.91 38.42
CA THR A 928 -13.14 -27.57 39.81
C THR A 928 -11.94 -27.17 40.67
N HIS A 929 -10.71 -27.44 40.22
CA HIS A 929 -9.50 -27.24 40.98
C HIS A 929 -8.51 -26.24 40.37
N PRO A 930 -7.95 -25.33 41.19
CA PRO A 930 -7.15 -24.25 40.63
C PRO A 930 -5.75 -24.57 40.06
N ALA A 931 -5.25 -25.82 40.17
CA ALA A 931 -3.99 -26.25 39.55
C ALA A 931 -4.07 -26.22 38.02
N HIS A 932 -5.25 -26.43 37.45
CA HIS A 932 -5.50 -26.45 36.01
C HIS A 932 -5.47 -25.08 35.32
N PHE A 933 -5.46 -23.97 36.07
CA PHE A 933 -5.38 -22.63 35.46
C PHE A 933 -4.02 -22.36 34.83
N ALA A 934 -2.98 -23.06 35.27
CA ALA A 934 -1.66 -22.83 34.73
C ALA A 934 -1.41 -23.51 33.37
N ASP A 935 -2.25 -24.49 32.97
CA ASP A 935 -2.30 -24.99 31.59
C ASP A 935 -2.83 -23.90 30.62
N LEU A 936 -3.81 -23.10 31.08
CA LEU A 936 -4.44 -22.04 30.29
C LEU A 936 -3.57 -20.78 30.18
N LEU A 937 -2.81 -20.45 31.22
CA LEU A 937 -1.82 -19.36 31.19
C LEU A 937 -0.65 -19.66 30.24
N MET A 938 -0.22 -20.92 30.16
CA MET A 938 0.93 -21.33 29.34
C MET A 938 0.61 -21.49 27.86
N LEU A 939 -0.65 -21.83 27.53
CA LEU A 939 -1.15 -21.87 26.16
C LEU A 939 -1.07 -20.51 25.43
N GLY A 940 -0.89 -19.40 26.14
CA GLY A 940 -0.79 -18.06 25.56
C GLY A 940 0.63 -17.53 25.33
N HIS A 941 1.69 -18.24 25.75
CA HIS A 941 3.04 -17.68 25.76
C HIS A 941 3.96 -18.30 24.71
N GLN A 942 4.40 -17.49 23.73
CA GLN A 942 5.35 -17.88 22.68
C GLN A 942 6.79 -18.12 23.16
N GLY A 943 7.05 -18.10 24.47
CA GLY A 943 8.40 -18.12 25.05
C GLY A 943 8.82 -19.44 25.71
N VAL A 944 7.94 -20.44 25.78
CA VAL A 944 8.24 -21.69 26.51
C VAL A 944 8.59 -22.80 25.53
N ILE A 945 9.74 -23.45 25.74
CA ILE A 945 10.22 -24.56 24.91
C ILE A 945 9.19 -25.71 24.99
N SER A 946 8.82 -26.34 23.87
CA SER A 946 7.72 -27.34 23.84
C SER A 946 7.86 -28.49 24.84
N ALA A 947 9.09 -28.85 25.20
CA ALA A 947 9.39 -29.83 26.24
C ALA A 947 8.92 -29.37 27.63
N THR A 948 9.17 -28.11 27.99
CA THR A 948 8.75 -27.50 29.26
C THR A 948 7.22 -27.41 29.38
N GLU A 949 6.54 -27.12 28.27
CA GLU A 949 5.07 -27.16 28.21
C GLU A 949 4.53 -28.58 28.43
N THR A 950 5.16 -29.59 27.82
CA THR A 950 4.75 -31.00 27.97
C THR A 950 4.92 -31.49 29.40
N ASP A 951 6.06 -31.20 30.02
CA ASP A 951 6.34 -31.52 31.42
C ASP A 951 5.37 -30.82 32.38
N TRP A 952 4.97 -29.59 32.06
CA TRP A 952 4.04 -28.83 32.87
C TRP A 952 2.65 -29.45 32.85
N ARG A 953 2.15 -29.78 31.65
CA ARG A 953 0.88 -30.49 31.47
C ARG A 953 0.85 -31.82 32.20
N ALA A 954 1.96 -32.58 32.13
CA ALA A 954 2.09 -33.85 32.83
C ALA A 954 1.99 -33.65 34.35
N LEU A 955 2.72 -32.67 34.90
CA LEU A 955 2.65 -32.35 36.32
C LEU A 955 1.23 -31.96 36.74
N LEU A 956 0.58 -31.04 36.03
CA LEU A 956 -0.78 -30.59 36.37
C LEU A 956 -1.79 -31.73 36.35
N LYS A 957 -1.67 -32.66 35.39
CA LYS A 957 -2.47 -33.88 35.33
C LYS A 957 -2.25 -34.79 36.54
N ASP A 958 -1.02 -34.88 37.02
CA ASP A 958 -0.67 -35.68 38.20
C ASP A 958 -1.12 -35.03 39.52
N LEU A 959 -1.28 -33.70 39.56
CA LEU A 959 -1.81 -32.99 40.74
C LEU A 959 -3.31 -33.16 40.92
N GLU A 960 -4.06 -33.38 39.84
CA GLU A 960 -5.52 -33.38 39.89
C GLU A 960 -6.12 -34.41 40.86
N PRO A 961 -5.71 -35.69 40.88
CA PRO A 961 -6.21 -36.65 41.87
C PRO A 961 -5.88 -36.24 43.31
N LEU A 962 -4.82 -35.45 43.51
CA LEU A 962 -4.41 -34.96 44.83
C LEU A 962 -5.28 -33.79 45.29
N VAL A 963 -5.70 -32.90 44.38
CA VAL A 963 -6.66 -31.85 44.74
C VAL A 963 -8.05 -32.44 44.98
N GLN A 964 -8.50 -33.37 44.13
CA GLN A 964 -9.80 -34.06 44.29
C GLN A 964 -9.90 -34.85 45.59
N SER A 965 -8.81 -35.49 46.01
CA SER A 965 -8.74 -36.20 47.29
C SER A 965 -8.54 -35.27 48.51
N GLY A 966 -8.42 -33.95 48.30
CA GLY A 966 -8.18 -32.95 49.34
C GLY A 966 -6.76 -32.95 49.91
N LYS A 967 -5.84 -33.75 49.35
CA LYS A 967 -4.42 -33.78 49.74
C LYS A 967 -3.72 -32.46 49.40
N ILE A 968 -4.09 -31.84 48.29
CA ILE A 968 -3.80 -30.44 48.03
C ILE A 968 -5.00 -29.61 48.49
N THR A 969 -4.79 -28.76 49.48
CA THR A 969 -5.87 -27.96 50.07
C THR A 969 -6.27 -26.80 49.15
N GLN A 970 -7.54 -26.40 49.19
CA GLN A 970 -8.04 -25.22 48.44
C GLN A 970 -7.28 -23.92 48.77
N ALA A 971 -6.61 -23.83 49.92
CA ALA A 971 -5.74 -22.72 50.28
C ALA A 971 -4.42 -22.74 49.49
N GLN A 972 -3.75 -23.89 49.42
CA GLN A 972 -2.52 -24.05 48.61
C GLN A 972 -2.80 -23.77 47.13
N VAL A 973 -3.96 -24.21 46.63
CA VAL A 973 -4.29 -23.93 45.23
C VAL A 973 -4.65 -22.45 44.99
N ARG A 974 -5.27 -21.77 45.96
CA ARG A 974 -5.44 -20.30 45.91
C ARG A 974 -4.11 -19.56 45.93
N GLN A 975 -3.14 -20.02 46.72
CA GLN A 975 -1.79 -19.46 46.76
C GLN A 975 -1.08 -19.64 45.41
N PHE A 976 -1.13 -20.85 44.85
CA PHE A 976 -0.57 -21.13 43.53
C PHE A 976 -1.11 -20.19 42.45
N LYS A 977 -2.43 -19.96 42.45
CA LYS A 977 -3.08 -18.97 41.57
C LYS A 977 -2.52 -17.56 41.73
N GLN A 978 -2.39 -17.08 42.96
CA GLN A 978 -1.88 -15.74 43.22
C GLN A 978 -0.45 -15.57 42.70
N VAL A 979 0.37 -16.61 42.84
CA VAL A 979 1.74 -16.61 42.34
C VAL A 979 1.78 -16.55 40.82
N ILE A 980 1.04 -17.42 40.13
CA ILE A 980 1.00 -17.41 38.66
C ILE A 980 0.42 -16.08 38.13
N ALA A 981 -0.67 -15.57 38.73
CA ALA A 981 -1.24 -14.27 38.37
C ALA A 981 -0.25 -13.12 38.58
N LYS A 982 0.55 -13.18 39.66
CA LYS A 982 1.58 -12.17 39.93
C LYS A 982 2.73 -12.25 38.92
N LEU A 983 3.19 -13.46 38.56
CA LEU A 983 4.19 -13.65 37.52
C LEU A 983 3.69 -13.20 36.14
N GLU A 984 2.40 -13.39 35.86
CA GLU A 984 1.75 -13.00 34.61
C GLU A 984 1.61 -11.48 34.47
N THR A 985 1.00 -10.83 35.46
CA THR A 985 0.83 -9.36 35.51
C THR A 985 2.15 -8.61 35.38
N THR A 986 3.26 -9.30 35.68
CA THR A 986 4.61 -8.77 35.69
C THR A 986 5.46 -9.24 34.51
N LYS A 987 4.87 -10.01 33.59
CA LYS A 987 5.50 -10.58 32.39
C LYS A 987 6.73 -11.46 32.67
N MET A 988 6.87 -11.99 33.89
CA MET A 988 7.98 -12.84 34.31
C MET A 988 7.69 -14.33 34.22
N LEU A 989 6.43 -14.71 33.96
CA LEU A 989 6.03 -16.11 33.86
C LEU A 989 6.90 -16.93 32.88
N PRO A 990 7.19 -16.47 31.64
CA PRO A 990 8.02 -17.23 30.72
C PRO A 990 9.45 -17.45 31.26
N THR A 991 10.08 -16.40 31.79
CA THR A 991 11.43 -16.49 32.38
C THR A 991 11.47 -17.44 33.57
N TRP A 992 10.43 -17.41 34.40
CA TRP A 992 10.33 -18.32 35.54
C TRP A 992 10.23 -19.78 35.07
N PHE A 993 9.41 -20.06 34.05
CA PHE A 993 9.31 -21.38 33.44
C PHE A 993 10.63 -21.85 32.85
N THR A 994 11.35 -21.01 32.12
CA THR A 994 12.62 -21.40 31.51
C THR A 994 13.68 -21.74 32.55
N LEU A 995 13.76 -20.98 33.65
CA LEU A 995 14.87 -21.08 34.61
C LEU A 995 14.62 -22.08 35.74
N PHE A 996 13.38 -22.19 36.20
CA PHE A 996 13.07 -22.91 37.45
C PHE A 996 12.27 -24.18 37.20
N PHE A 997 11.36 -24.19 36.22
CA PHE A 997 10.46 -25.34 36.04
C PHE A 997 11.18 -26.64 35.61
N PRO A 998 12.17 -26.66 34.69
CA PRO A 998 12.91 -27.88 34.34
C PRO A 998 13.55 -28.60 35.53
N LYS A 999 13.98 -27.84 36.55
CA LYS A 999 14.57 -28.41 37.77
C LYS A 999 13.53 -29.11 38.64
N ILE A 1000 12.29 -28.61 38.62
CA ILE A 1000 11.16 -29.16 39.35
C ILE A 1000 10.59 -30.37 38.60
N SER A 1001 10.39 -30.26 37.28
CA SER A 1001 9.85 -31.35 36.45
C SER A 1001 10.78 -32.56 36.42
N GLY A 1002 12.09 -32.33 36.25
CA GLY A 1002 13.13 -33.35 36.23
C GLY A 1002 13.48 -33.96 37.59
N SER A 1003 12.85 -33.50 38.68
CA SER A 1003 13.05 -34.10 40.00
C SER A 1003 12.29 -35.43 40.13
N ASN A 1004 12.86 -36.38 40.88
CA ASN A 1004 12.21 -37.66 41.22
C ASN A 1004 11.16 -37.52 42.35
N LEU A 1005 10.68 -36.30 42.61
CA LEU A 1005 9.68 -36.03 43.64
C LEU A 1005 8.31 -36.55 43.19
N ASN A 1006 7.49 -36.98 44.15
CA ASN A 1006 6.09 -37.26 43.87
C ASN A 1006 5.33 -35.95 43.54
N PRO A 1007 4.15 -36.02 42.89
CA PRO A 1007 3.46 -34.81 42.42
C PRO A 1007 3.14 -33.81 43.54
N GLN A 1008 2.74 -34.28 44.72
CA GLN A 1008 2.52 -33.41 45.89
C GLN A 1008 3.78 -32.63 46.27
N ALA A 1009 4.91 -33.31 46.41
CA ALA A 1009 6.18 -32.70 46.76
C ALA A 1009 6.70 -31.75 45.66
N LYS A 1010 6.42 -32.03 44.38
CA LYS A 1010 6.68 -31.08 43.28
C LYS A 1010 5.84 -29.81 43.42
N PHE A 1011 4.57 -29.95 43.80
CA PHE A 1011 3.68 -28.81 44.03
C PHE A 1011 4.04 -27.99 45.26
N ASP A 1012 4.41 -28.64 46.35
CA ASP A 1012 4.90 -27.95 47.54
C ASP A 1012 6.22 -27.22 47.22
N LEU A 1013 7.13 -27.84 46.47
CA LEU A 1013 8.35 -27.19 45.99
C LEU A 1013 8.06 -25.98 45.07
N LEU A 1014 7.01 -26.03 44.25
CA LEU A 1014 6.56 -24.89 43.43
C LEU A 1014 6.08 -23.72 44.29
N LEU A 1015 5.33 -24.01 45.35
CA LEU A 1015 4.85 -23.01 46.30
C LEU A 1015 5.99 -22.46 47.18
N GLU A 1016 6.99 -23.29 47.48
CA GLU A 1016 8.17 -22.94 48.28
C GLU A 1016 9.23 -22.18 47.50
N THR A 1017 9.39 -22.45 46.20
CA THR A 1017 10.29 -21.66 45.32
C THR A 1017 9.75 -20.26 45.04
N LEU A 1018 8.53 -19.96 45.47
CA LEU A 1018 7.88 -18.65 45.40
C LEU A 1018 7.22 -18.29 46.75
N PRO A 1019 7.99 -18.16 47.86
CA PRO A 1019 7.39 -17.89 49.16
C PRO A 1019 6.64 -16.55 49.14
N ALA A 1020 5.52 -16.48 49.85
CA ALA A 1020 4.80 -15.22 50.09
C ALA A 1020 5.69 -14.08 50.66
N LYS A 1021 6.82 -14.45 51.27
CA LYS A 1021 7.85 -13.54 51.82
C LYS A 1021 8.74 -12.90 50.75
N GLU A 1022 8.81 -13.47 49.55
CA GLU A 1022 9.61 -12.97 48.42
C GLU A 1022 8.80 -12.14 47.43
N VAL A 1023 7.48 -12.03 47.62
CA VAL A 1023 6.63 -11.10 46.84
C VAL A 1023 7.16 -9.65 46.88
N PRO A 1024 7.66 -9.11 48.01
CA PRO A 1024 8.35 -7.81 48.03
C PRO A 1024 9.65 -7.78 47.21
N PHE A 1025 10.41 -8.88 47.17
CA PHE A 1025 11.63 -8.99 46.37
C PHE A 1025 11.34 -9.06 44.87
N LEU A 1026 10.32 -9.81 44.47
CA LEU A 1026 9.75 -9.79 43.12
C LEU A 1026 9.26 -8.38 42.77
N ASN A 1027 8.48 -7.72 43.63
CA ASN A 1027 8.06 -6.33 43.42
C ASN A 1027 9.24 -5.37 43.25
N TYR A 1028 10.31 -5.52 44.04
CA TYR A 1028 11.53 -4.73 43.92
C TYR A 1028 12.24 -4.95 42.58
N PHE A 1029 12.36 -6.20 42.14
CA PHE A 1029 12.96 -6.52 40.84
C PHE A 1029 12.13 -5.96 39.67
N LEU A 1030 10.82 -5.85 39.85
CA LEU A 1030 9.88 -5.32 38.87
C LEU A 1030 9.91 -3.81 38.76
N ASP A 1031 9.98 -3.11 39.90
CA ASP A 1031 10.25 -1.66 39.92
C ASP A 1031 11.60 -1.36 39.26
N LEU A 1032 12.62 -2.18 39.53
CA LEU A 1032 13.94 -2.03 38.92
C LEU A 1032 13.89 -2.25 37.39
N HIS A 1033 13.22 -3.30 36.91
CA HIS A 1033 13.09 -3.58 35.48
C HIS A 1033 12.26 -2.50 34.75
N GLN A 1034 11.18 -1.97 35.36
CA GLN A 1034 10.43 -0.84 34.79
C GLN A 1034 11.24 0.45 34.77
N THR A 1035 12.10 0.67 35.76
CA THR A 1035 12.99 1.85 35.80
C THR A 1035 14.12 1.76 34.77
N LEU A 1036 14.54 0.55 34.42
CA LEU A 1036 15.59 0.29 33.42
C LEU A 1036 15.09 0.26 31.97
N LYS A 1037 13.77 0.20 31.77
CA LYS A 1037 13.13 0.11 30.46
C LYS A 1037 12.59 1.48 30.06
#